data_AF-A0A804Q8K5-F1
#
_entry.id   AF-A0A804Q8K5-F1
#
_cell.length_a   1.000
_cell.length_b   1.000
_cell.length_c   1.000
_cell.angle_alpha   90.00
_cell.angle_beta   90.00
_cell.angle_gamma   90.00
#
_symmetry.space_group_name_H-M   'P 1'
#
loop_
_entity.id
_entity.type
_entity.pdbx_description
1 polymer ?
#
loop_
_entity_poly.entity_id
_entity_poly.type
_entity_poly.pdbx_seq_one_letter_code
_entity_poly.pdbx_strand_id
1 'polypeptide(L)'
;MDQQQYWTGDEREYQYHSIEMFAKCFRACNLRQLVEDEKCNKHIIKQDMIAFQANDRQSISNWNIFKACFVREILLLKRNSPVQVFKAIQITFLAFILSTLFFRTEMRQDTIFDGNKYMGALFMAVAAINFNGMIELTMTVKRLPVFYKQRELLWLPGWAILCSIFLVSIPMSLMETGLWTCSTYFAIGYAPSPDRFFQQLLVLFVMHQMSMGLYRFLASLGRTQVMANMLGTEALIAIFILGGFIVSKAPKEHHVKIKSQKECDIRYIDQTVGGQELRKNGVTEKKLQLLRDVNGAFRPGVLTALMGITGAGKTTLLDVLAGRKTGGYIEGIINIGGYQKKQDTFSKISGYCEQTDIHSPYLTVYESLQFSAYLRLPSDVSPHKRDMFVEEVMGLVELRDLRCAIVGAPGVTGLSSEQRKRLTIAVELVASPSIIFMDEPTTGLDARAAAIVMRTAIPGVPSIKDGQNPAAWMLDITSHTMEYTIRVDYSEVYRKSSLHRENMALVDELSKRRVNQKDLHFPPGYWPNFKAQCMACLWKQHCSFWKNPELNVARFLNTFGISMTFGIVFWQIGSTVKEEQDVFNILGIAYASALFLGLVNCSTLQPILAMEKVVFYREKASDMYSSMAYVITQIGIEIPYMIIQVFIFSAIVYPMAGFQLTVTKFFWFVLYMILSFTDYTLYGMMAVALAPSIEIASGLSFLIFMIWNVFSGFIVSRKMMPPWWRWMYWADPAAWTVYGLMFSQLGDCTELIHVPGQPDQPVRLFLEEYLGLQGDYFILVTVLHIALSMLFGIVFYISIKYLKFHRR
;
A
#
# COMPACT_ATOMS: atom_id res chain seq x y z
N MET A 1 0.74 -39.48 11.55
CA MET A 1 -0.48 -38.71 11.21
C MET A 1 -1.39 -38.78 12.41
N ASP A 2 -1.93 -37.65 12.83
CA ASP A 2 -2.88 -37.56 13.93
C ASP A 2 -4.25 -38.04 13.45
N GLN A 3 -4.47 -39.36 13.46
CA GLN A 3 -5.63 -39.99 12.81
C GLN A 3 -6.96 -39.60 13.44
N GLN A 4 -6.93 -39.23 14.72
CA GLN A 4 -8.12 -38.80 15.46
C GLN A 4 -8.78 -37.59 14.78
N GLN A 5 -7.98 -36.74 14.12
CA GLN A 5 -8.49 -35.59 13.37
C GLN A 5 -9.30 -35.97 12.11
N TYR A 6 -9.29 -37.22 11.66
CA TYR A 6 -10.02 -37.65 10.46
C TYR A 6 -11.19 -38.60 10.78
N TRP A 7 -11.43 -38.93 12.05
CA TRP A 7 -12.53 -39.82 12.47
C TRP A 7 -13.85 -39.06 12.48
N THR A 8 -14.87 -39.59 11.79
CA THR A 8 -16.21 -38.99 11.66
C THR A 8 -17.29 -39.71 12.49
N GLY A 9 -16.93 -40.75 13.25
CA GLY A 9 -17.83 -41.53 14.12
C GLY A 9 -17.85 -41.06 15.58
N ASP A 10 -18.45 -41.86 16.47
CA ASP A 10 -18.43 -41.59 17.92
C ASP A 10 -16.97 -41.59 18.43
N GLU A 11 -16.60 -40.57 19.20
CA GLU A 11 -15.27 -40.46 19.81
C GLU A 11 -14.97 -41.63 20.75
N ARG A 12 -16.00 -42.25 21.35
CA ARG A 12 -15.84 -43.43 22.21
C ARG A 12 -15.46 -44.70 21.44
N GLU A 13 -15.74 -44.74 20.15
CA GLU A 13 -15.40 -45.85 19.26
C GLU A 13 -14.06 -45.65 18.55
N TYR A 14 -13.44 -44.47 18.69
CA TYR A 14 -12.16 -44.18 18.05
C TYR A 14 -11.05 -45.10 18.59
N GLN A 15 -10.47 -45.91 17.70
CA GLN A 15 -9.25 -46.64 17.95
C GLN A 15 -8.15 -46.15 17.01
N TYR A 16 -7.00 -45.80 17.58
CA TYR A 16 -5.82 -45.51 16.79
C TYR A 16 -5.39 -46.77 16.03
N HIS A 17 -5.33 -46.69 14.70
CA HIS A 17 -4.86 -47.79 13.87
C HIS A 17 -3.46 -47.47 13.35
N SER A 18 -2.46 -48.31 13.62
CA SER A 18 -1.13 -48.08 13.05
C SER A 18 -1.17 -48.07 11.52
N ILE A 19 -0.17 -47.44 10.88
CA ILE A 19 -0.03 -47.44 9.41
C ILE A 19 -0.02 -48.88 8.87
N GLU A 20 0.59 -49.81 9.61
CA GLU A 20 0.61 -51.24 9.29
C GLU A 20 -0.78 -51.87 9.34
N MET A 21 -1.61 -51.50 10.33
CA MET A 21 -2.99 -51.95 10.44
C MET A 21 -3.84 -51.38 9.30
N PHE A 22 -3.69 -50.09 8.98
CA PHE A 22 -4.32 -49.48 7.80
C PHE A 22 -3.94 -50.20 6.52
N ALA A 23 -2.65 -50.49 6.32
CA ALA A 23 -2.16 -51.23 5.17
C ALA A 23 -2.72 -52.66 5.14
N LYS A 24 -2.87 -53.32 6.29
CA LYS A 24 -3.43 -54.67 6.42
C LYS A 24 -4.93 -54.69 6.13
N CYS A 25 -5.70 -53.74 6.68
CA CYS A 25 -7.13 -53.56 6.39
C CYS A 25 -7.37 -53.21 4.93
N PHE A 26 -6.55 -52.31 4.35
CA PHE A 26 -6.59 -51.99 2.93
C PHE A 26 -6.30 -53.22 2.06
N ARG A 27 -5.32 -54.06 2.45
CA ARG A 27 -5.02 -55.34 1.78
C ARG A 27 -6.13 -56.38 1.93
N ALA A 28 -6.89 -56.35 3.01
CA ALA A 28 -7.98 -57.30 3.29
C ALA A 28 -9.32 -56.87 2.67
N CYS A 29 -9.49 -55.58 2.36
CA CYS A 29 -10.68 -55.06 1.71
C CYS A 29 -10.73 -55.54 0.25
N ASN A 30 -11.93 -55.90 -0.25
CA ASN A 30 -12.16 -56.29 -1.66
C ASN A 30 -11.77 -55.19 -2.67
N LEU A 31 -11.41 -53.98 -2.21
CA LEU A 31 -10.69 -52.99 -3.01
C LEU A 31 -9.38 -53.54 -3.60
N ARG A 32 -8.79 -54.58 -3.01
CA ARG A 32 -7.67 -55.30 -3.61
C ARG A 32 -8.06 -55.98 -4.92
N GLN A 33 -9.28 -56.51 -5.08
CA GLN A 33 -9.75 -56.99 -6.38
C GLN A 33 -9.95 -55.83 -7.35
N LEU A 34 -10.42 -54.66 -6.92
CA LEU A 34 -10.48 -53.49 -7.81
C LEU A 34 -9.08 -53.01 -8.26
N VAL A 35 -8.09 -53.01 -7.37
CA VAL A 35 -6.69 -52.60 -7.66
C VAL A 35 -5.88 -53.71 -8.35
N GLU A 36 -6.22 -54.99 -8.13
CA GLU A 36 -5.60 -56.13 -8.82
C GLU A 36 -6.28 -56.47 -10.14
N ASP A 37 -7.59 -56.24 -10.32
CA ASP A 37 -8.26 -56.24 -11.62
C ASP A 37 -7.82 -55.03 -12.46
N GLU A 38 -7.43 -53.92 -11.83
CA GLU A 38 -6.65 -52.86 -12.49
C GLU A 38 -5.28 -53.33 -12.99
N LYS A 39 -4.73 -54.47 -12.50
CA LYS A 39 -3.55 -55.09 -13.14
C LYS A 39 -3.91 -55.73 -14.48
N CYS A 40 -5.17 -56.10 -14.75
CA CYS A 40 -5.62 -56.45 -16.10
C CYS A 40 -5.62 -55.21 -17.02
N ASN A 41 -5.82 -54.01 -16.45
CA ASN A 41 -5.63 -52.74 -17.14
C ASN A 41 -4.18 -52.27 -17.24
N LYS A 42 -3.16 -53.03 -16.80
CA LYS A 42 -1.74 -52.63 -16.99
C LYS A 42 -1.33 -52.46 -18.45
N HIS A 43 -2.05 -53.05 -19.41
CA HIS A 43 -1.78 -52.80 -20.82
C HIS A 43 -2.28 -51.42 -21.26
N ILE A 44 -3.47 -51.02 -20.80
CA ILE A 44 -4.01 -49.66 -20.99
C ILE A 44 -3.20 -48.66 -20.17
N ILE A 45 -2.86 -48.93 -18.91
CA ILE A 45 -2.05 -48.05 -18.06
C ILE A 45 -0.61 -47.96 -18.55
N LYS A 46 -0.01 -48.96 -19.21
CA LYS A 46 1.29 -48.76 -19.86
C LYS A 46 1.17 -47.92 -21.12
N GLN A 47 0.11 -48.06 -21.91
CA GLN A 47 -0.12 -47.16 -23.04
C GLN A 47 -0.48 -45.75 -22.58
N ASP A 48 -1.23 -45.60 -21.49
CA ASP A 48 -1.59 -44.32 -20.89
C ASP A 48 -0.47 -43.74 -20.05
N MET A 49 0.39 -44.51 -19.39
CA MET A 49 1.62 -44.00 -18.76
C MET A 49 2.69 -43.71 -19.79
N ILE A 50 2.79 -44.47 -20.88
CA ILE A 50 3.65 -44.09 -22.00
C ILE A 50 3.03 -42.88 -22.69
N ALA A 51 1.70 -42.76 -22.82
CA ALA A 51 1.06 -41.56 -23.35
C ALA A 51 1.13 -40.38 -22.36
N PHE A 52 1.14 -40.60 -21.06
CA PHE A 52 1.21 -39.57 -20.02
C PHE A 52 2.66 -39.15 -19.79
N GLN A 53 3.63 -40.07 -19.79
CA GLN A 53 5.06 -39.76 -19.75
C GLN A 53 5.60 -39.28 -21.11
N ALA A 54 5.02 -39.71 -22.25
CA ALA A 54 5.36 -39.15 -23.56
C ALA A 54 4.63 -37.83 -23.83
N ASN A 55 3.41 -37.61 -23.33
CA ASN A 55 2.73 -36.32 -23.43
C ASN A 55 3.19 -35.30 -22.37
N ASP A 56 3.70 -35.70 -21.20
CA ASP A 56 4.32 -34.76 -20.23
C ASP A 56 5.65 -34.18 -20.74
N ARG A 57 6.16 -34.68 -21.89
CA ARG A 57 7.25 -34.05 -22.63
C ARG A 57 6.81 -33.25 -23.85
N GLN A 58 5.52 -32.94 -24.01
CA GLN A 58 5.14 -31.72 -24.73
C GLN A 58 5.52 -30.50 -23.87
N SER A 59 6.83 -30.34 -23.66
CA SER A 59 7.48 -29.13 -23.20
C SER A 59 6.89 -27.99 -24.01
N ILE A 60 5.99 -27.21 -23.39
CA ILE A 60 5.55 -25.93 -23.95
C ILE A 60 6.83 -25.22 -24.36
N SER A 61 6.99 -24.95 -25.66
CA SER A 61 8.22 -24.33 -26.15
C SER A 61 8.53 -23.08 -25.32
N ASN A 62 9.80 -22.89 -24.95
CA ASN A 62 10.29 -21.69 -24.29
C ASN A 62 9.76 -20.40 -24.96
N TRP A 63 9.59 -20.43 -26.27
CA TRP A 63 8.98 -19.34 -27.05
C TRP A 63 7.49 -19.14 -26.77
N ASN A 64 6.72 -20.22 -26.63
CA ASN A 64 5.30 -20.16 -26.30
C ASN A 64 5.09 -19.68 -24.85
N ILE A 65 5.95 -20.10 -23.92
CA ILE A 65 5.96 -19.59 -22.55
C ILE A 65 6.23 -18.08 -22.55
N PHE A 66 7.25 -17.64 -23.28
CA PHE A 66 7.58 -16.24 -23.43
C PHE A 66 6.42 -15.44 -24.05
N LYS A 67 5.81 -15.92 -25.15
CA LYS A 67 4.62 -15.29 -25.76
C LYS A 67 3.47 -15.15 -24.78
N ALA A 68 3.17 -16.19 -24.00
CA ALA A 68 2.12 -16.14 -22.98
C ALA A 68 2.43 -15.10 -21.89
N CYS A 69 3.68 -15.04 -21.42
CA CYS A 69 4.13 -14.03 -20.47
C CYS A 69 4.03 -12.62 -21.06
N PHE A 70 4.43 -12.43 -22.32
CA PHE A 70 4.40 -11.14 -23.00
C PHE A 70 2.96 -10.63 -23.20
N VAL A 71 2.05 -11.48 -23.68
CA VAL A 71 0.62 -11.15 -23.81
C VAL A 71 0.01 -10.81 -22.45
N ARG A 72 0.39 -11.55 -21.39
CA ARG A 72 -0.03 -11.24 -20.02
C ARG A 72 0.47 -9.87 -19.58
N GLU A 73 1.73 -9.52 -19.83
CA GLU A 73 2.27 -8.20 -19.46
C GLU A 73 1.59 -7.06 -20.21
N ILE A 74 1.26 -7.23 -21.50
CA ILE A 74 0.46 -6.27 -22.26
C ILE A 74 -0.94 -6.11 -21.65
N LEU A 75 -1.59 -7.21 -21.28
CA LEU A 75 -2.91 -7.18 -20.63
C LEU A 75 -2.85 -6.44 -19.29
N LEU A 76 -1.83 -6.72 -18.47
CA LEU A 76 -1.61 -6.07 -17.19
C LEU A 76 -1.32 -4.58 -17.35
N LEU A 77 -0.54 -4.19 -18.36
CA LEU A 77 -0.29 -2.80 -18.70
C LEU A 77 -1.61 -2.08 -19.03
N LYS A 78 -2.47 -2.69 -19.86
CA LYS A 78 -3.78 -2.13 -20.23
C LYS A 78 -4.71 -2.01 -19.01
N ARG A 79 -4.73 -3.02 -18.13
CA ARG A 79 -5.54 -3.01 -16.90
C ARG A 79 -5.03 -2.01 -15.86
N ASN A 80 -3.71 -1.80 -15.78
CA ASN A 80 -3.10 -0.81 -14.91
C ASN A 80 -2.93 0.57 -15.58
N SER A 81 -3.66 0.81 -16.67
CA SER A 81 -3.58 2.07 -17.44
C SER A 81 -3.81 3.34 -16.60
N PRO A 82 -4.68 3.38 -15.56
CA PRO A 82 -4.82 4.59 -14.75
C PRO A 82 -3.52 5.02 -14.07
N VAL A 83 -2.69 4.07 -13.63
CA VAL A 83 -1.40 4.38 -12.99
C VAL A 83 -0.39 4.90 -14.01
N GLN A 84 -0.39 4.34 -15.23
CA GLN A 84 0.50 4.80 -16.29
C GLN A 84 0.12 6.19 -16.81
N VAL A 85 -1.18 6.45 -16.95
CA VAL A 85 -1.68 7.80 -17.28
C VAL A 85 -1.31 8.78 -16.18
N PHE A 86 -1.44 8.39 -14.91
CA PHE A 86 -1.01 9.22 -13.78
C PHE A 86 0.49 9.56 -13.84
N LYS A 87 1.36 8.57 -14.10
CA LYS A 87 2.81 8.81 -14.28
C LYS A 87 3.10 9.79 -15.41
N ALA A 88 2.45 9.64 -16.56
CA ALA A 88 2.62 10.53 -17.70
C ALA A 88 2.18 11.98 -17.40
N ILE A 89 1.06 12.15 -16.68
CA ILE A 89 0.60 13.46 -16.22
C ILE A 89 1.61 14.06 -15.22
N GLN A 90 2.06 13.26 -14.26
CA GLN A 90 3.03 13.67 -13.25
C GLN A 90 4.34 14.17 -13.87
N ILE A 91 4.94 13.39 -14.78
CA ILE A 91 6.22 13.77 -15.40
C ILE A 91 6.08 15.01 -16.28
N THR A 92 4.96 15.14 -17.00
CA THR A 92 4.68 16.31 -17.84
C THR A 92 4.47 17.56 -16.99
N PHE A 93 3.76 17.44 -15.87
CA PHE A 93 3.54 18.54 -14.93
C PHE A 93 4.85 18.99 -14.28
N LEU A 94 5.70 18.05 -13.85
CA LEU A 94 7.02 18.36 -13.30
C LEU A 94 7.93 19.02 -14.35
N ALA A 95 7.92 18.50 -15.58
CA ALA A 95 8.66 19.07 -16.70
C ALA A 95 8.20 20.51 -16.99
N PHE A 96 6.90 20.79 -16.96
CA PHE A 96 6.37 22.14 -17.12
C PHE A 96 6.86 23.10 -16.03
N ILE A 97 6.82 22.70 -14.75
CA ILE A 97 7.35 23.51 -13.65
C ILE A 97 8.82 23.84 -13.89
N LEU A 98 9.64 22.83 -14.21
CA LEU A 98 11.07 23.04 -14.46
C LEU A 98 11.35 23.92 -15.67
N SER A 99 10.60 23.76 -16.77
CA SER A 99 10.71 24.61 -17.95
C SER A 99 10.43 26.08 -17.64
N THR A 100 9.47 26.37 -16.76
CA THR A 100 9.12 27.75 -16.37
C THR A 100 10.07 28.32 -15.32
N LEU A 101 10.72 27.48 -14.51
CA LEU A 101 11.71 27.90 -13.54
C LEU A 101 13.04 28.25 -14.22
N PHE A 102 13.51 27.37 -15.10
CA PHE A 102 14.75 27.54 -15.86
C PHE A 102 14.48 28.14 -17.23
N PHE A 103 13.47 29.01 -17.35
CA PHE A 103 13.06 29.52 -18.65
C PHE A 103 14.19 30.30 -19.31
N ARG A 104 14.40 30.08 -20.62
CA ARG A 104 15.55 30.58 -21.39
C ARG A 104 15.88 32.07 -21.23
N THR A 105 14.90 32.92 -20.90
CA THR A 105 15.12 34.38 -20.73
C THR A 105 15.91 34.72 -19.47
N GLU A 106 15.85 33.85 -18.46
CA GLU A 106 16.57 34.00 -17.18
C GLU A 106 17.89 33.20 -17.15
N MET A 107 18.21 32.50 -18.26
CA MET A 107 19.37 31.62 -18.43
C MET A 107 20.43 32.29 -19.32
N ARG A 108 21.17 33.26 -18.76
CA ARG A 108 22.32 33.89 -19.45
C ARG A 108 23.49 32.90 -19.55
N GLN A 109 24.54 33.21 -20.33
CA GLN A 109 25.70 32.32 -20.51
C GLN A 109 27.02 33.00 -20.15
N ASP A 110 26.94 34.10 -19.41
CA ASP A 110 28.05 35.04 -19.26
C ASP A 110 28.88 34.77 -17.99
N THR A 111 28.31 34.03 -17.02
CA THR A 111 28.90 33.84 -15.70
C THR A 111 28.95 32.37 -15.28
N ILE A 112 29.88 32.05 -14.37
CA ILE A 112 29.96 30.73 -13.73
C ILE A 112 28.65 30.40 -12.99
N PHE A 113 28.00 31.41 -12.38
CA PHE A 113 26.70 31.28 -11.74
C PHE A 113 25.59 30.81 -12.70
N ASP A 114 25.60 31.31 -13.93
CA ASP A 114 24.64 30.83 -14.92
C ASP A 114 24.95 29.40 -15.39
N GLY A 115 26.22 29.05 -15.51
CA GLY A 115 26.65 27.66 -15.74
C GLY A 115 26.09 26.69 -14.68
N ASN A 116 26.11 27.10 -13.41
CA ASN A 116 25.54 26.32 -12.31
C ASN A 116 24.01 26.13 -12.45
N LYS A 117 23.27 27.13 -12.97
CA LYS A 117 21.83 26.96 -13.27
C LYS A 117 21.58 25.85 -14.30
N TYR A 118 22.36 25.84 -15.39
CA TYR A 118 22.24 24.80 -16.41
C TYR A 118 22.60 23.41 -15.85
N MET A 119 23.63 23.34 -15.00
CA MET A 119 24.02 22.11 -14.30
C MET A 119 22.89 21.62 -13.38
N GLY A 120 22.26 22.53 -12.63
CA GLY A 120 21.10 22.25 -11.78
C GLY A 120 19.89 21.74 -12.57
N ALA A 121 19.62 22.32 -13.75
CA ALA A 121 18.56 21.85 -14.63
C ALA A 121 18.82 20.42 -15.16
N LEU A 122 20.06 20.09 -15.52
CA LEU A 122 20.47 18.74 -15.92
C LEU A 122 20.37 17.75 -14.75
N PHE A 123 20.82 18.15 -13.56
CA PHE A 123 20.67 17.37 -12.34
C PHE A 123 19.20 17.05 -12.06
N MET A 124 18.30 18.03 -12.22
CA MET A 124 16.86 17.81 -12.05
C MET A 124 16.28 16.81 -13.04
N ALA A 125 16.75 16.79 -14.28
CA ALA A 125 16.37 15.79 -15.26
C ALA A 125 16.84 14.39 -14.86
N VAL A 126 18.09 14.27 -14.42
CA VAL A 126 18.66 13.01 -13.93
C VAL A 126 17.90 12.52 -12.69
N ALA A 127 17.63 13.43 -11.76
CA ALA A 127 16.89 13.14 -10.55
C ALA A 127 15.47 12.64 -10.87
N ALA A 128 14.71 13.40 -11.68
CA ALA A 128 13.33 13.07 -12.01
C ALA A 128 13.18 11.67 -12.61
N ILE A 129 14.08 11.30 -13.53
CA ILE A 129 14.07 9.99 -14.17
C ILE A 129 14.44 8.87 -13.20
N ASN A 130 15.42 9.09 -12.32
CA ASN A 130 15.76 8.11 -11.29
C ASN A 130 14.60 7.91 -10.31
N PHE A 131 13.99 8.99 -9.81
CA PHE A 131 12.83 8.91 -8.93
C PHE A 131 11.64 8.20 -9.58
N ASN A 132 11.35 8.49 -10.86
CA ASN A 132 10.25 7.83 -11.57
C ASN A 132 10.44 6.30 -11.65
N GLY A 133 11.69 5.84 -11.80
CA GLY A 133 12.02 4.41 -11.76
C GLY A 133 11.68 3.73 -10.44
N MET A 134 11.66 4.44 -9.30
CA MET A 134 11.28 3.86 -8.00
C MET A 134 9.83 3.37 -7.97
N ILE A 135 8.93 3.92 -8.79
CA ILE A 135 7.54 3.43 -8.82
C ILE A 135 7.48 1.97 -9.34
N GLU A 136 8.43 1.58 -10.19
CA GLU A 136 8.56 0.22 -10.69
C GLU A 136 8.95 -0.78 -9.58
N LEU A 137 9.65 -0.32 -8.54
CA LEU A 137 9.96 -1.11 -7.35
C LEU A 137 8.67 -1.59 -6.69
N THR A 138 7.75 -0.68 -6.40
CA THR A 138 6.44 -0.98 -5.79
C THR A 138 5.61 -1.95 -6.63
N MET A 139 5.59 -1.74 -7.94
CA MET A 139 4.89 -2.64 -8.86
C MET A 139 5.50 -4.04 -8.91
N THR A 140 6.84 -4.13 -8.83
CA THR A 140 7.57 -5.41 -8.89
C THR A 140 7.35 -6.23 -7.63
N VAL A 141 7.49 -5.63 -6.43
CA VAL A 141 7.29 -6.31 -5.14
C VAL A 141 5.89 -6.93 -5.07
N LYS A 142 4.84 -6.19 -5.46
CA LYS A 142 3.46 -6.67 -5.46
C LYS A 142 3.23 -7.91 -6.33
N ARG A 143 4.06 -8.12 -7.35
CA ARG A 143 3.96 -9.24 -8.30
C ARG A 143 4.78 -10.45 -7.86
N LEU A 144 5.77 -10.29 -6.97
CA LEU A 144 6.67 -11.37 -6.55
C LEU A 144 5.95 -12.62 -6.02
N PRO A 145 4.90 -12.53 -5.17
CA PRO A 145 4.24 -13.73 -4.66
C PRO A 145 3.59 -14.57 -5.77
N VAL A 146 2.94 -13.91 -6.74
CA VAL A 146 2.33 -14.57 -7.90
C VAL A 146 3.41 -15.18 -8.79
N PHE A 147 4.53 -14.47 -8.97
CA PHE A 147 5.67 -14.96 -9.73
C PHE A 147 6.26 -16.23 -9.12
N TYR A 148 6.55 -16.24 -7.82
CA TYR A 148 7.11 -17.43 -7.16
C TYR A 148 6.15 -18.62 -7.22
N LYS A 149 4.85 -18.39 -6.97
CA LYS A 149 3.83 -19.43 -7.11
C LYS A 149 3.76 -20.03 -8.52
N GLN A 150 3.85 -19.20 -9.56
CA GLN A 150 3.85 -19.67 -10.95
C GLN A 150 5.14 -20.39 -11.33
N ARG A 151 6.28 -19.92 -10.82
CA ARG A 151 7.58 -20.57 -11.02
C ARG A 151 7.58 -21.98 -10.42
N GLU A 152 7.00 -22.15 -9.23
CA GLU A 152 6.89 -23.44 -8.55
C GLU A 152 5.93 -24.39 -9.27
N LEU A 153 4.77 -23.90 -9.72
CA LEU A 153 3.74 -24.74 -10.37
C LEU A 153 4.07 -25.10 -11.83
N LEU A 154 4.64 -24.17 -12.60
CA LEU A 154 4.82 -24.30 -14.05
C LEU A 154 6.29 -24.43 -14.49
N TRP A 155 7.23 -24.49 -13.54
CA TRP A 155 8.67 -24.48 -13.84
C TRP A 155 9.06 -23.31 -14.75
N LEU A 156 8.38 -22.17 -14.58
CA LEU A 156 8.46 -21.06 -15.51
C LEU A 156 9.89 -20.46 -15.50
N PRO A 157 10.58 -20.38 -16.65
CA PRO A 157 11.92 -19.82 -16.69
C PRO A 157 11.89 -18.32 -16.34
N GLY A 158 12.70 -17.90 -15.37
CA GLY A 158 12.73 -16.51 -14.91
C GLY A 158 12.97 -15.51 -16.04
N TRP A 159 13.84 -15.85 -17.00
CA TRP A 159 14.15 -15.00 -18.14
C TRP A 159 12.90 -14.66 -18.98
N ALA A 160 11.92 -15.56 -19.13
CA ALA A 160 10.75 -15.31 -19.97
C ALA A 160 9.90 -14.15 -19.43
N ILE A 161 9.76 -14.07 -18.09
CA ILE A 161 9.07 -12.96 -17.42
C ILE A 161 9.91 -11.69 -17.44
N LEU A 162 11.20 -11.78 -17.11
CA LEU A 162 12.09 -10.61 -17.11
C LEU A 162 12.16 -9.96 -18.50
N CYS A 163 12.33 -10.74 -19.56
CA CYS A 163 12.34 -10.25 -20.93
C CYS A 163 10.98 -9.65 -21.32
N SER A 164 9.87 -10.26 -20.90
CA SER A 164 8.52 -9.72 -21.18
C SER A 164 8.33 -8.34 -20.53
N ILE A 165 8.71 -8.21 -19.26
CA ILE A 165 8.62 -6.94 -18.51
C ILE A 165 9.55 -5.88 -19.13
N PHE A 166 10.78 -6.26 -19.46
CA PHE A 166 11.75 -5.35 -20.09
C PHE A 166 11.24 -4.81 -21.43
N LEU A 167 10.77 -5.69 -22.32
CA LEU A 167 10.25 -5.31 -23.65
C LEU A 167 9.02 -4.42 -23.56
N VAL A 168 8.09 -4.71 -22.64
CA VAL A 168 6.91 -3.86 -22.42
C VAL A 168 7.28 -2.49 -21.84
N SER A 169 8.40 -2.38 -21.12
CA SER A 169 8.86 -1.10 -20.56
C SER A 169 9.61 -0.19 -21.53
N ILE A 170 10.13 -0.70 -22.65
CA ILE A 170 10.88 0.12 -23.62
C ILE A 170 10.01 1.26 -24.21
N PRO A 171 8.81 1.00 -24.77
CA PRO A 171 7.97 2.08 -25.32
C PRO A 171 7.51 3.08 -24.27
N MET A 172 7.19 2.60 -23.06
CA MET A 172 6.76 3.45 -21.94
C MET A 172 7.88 4.39 -21.50
N SER A 173 9.10 3.86 -21.34
CA SER A 173 10.26 4.65 -21.02
C SER A 173 10.58 5.67 -22.08
N LEU A 174 10.51 5.29 -23.36
CA LEU A 174 10.76 6.20 -24.47
C LEU A 174 9.73 7.33 -24.50
N MET A 175 8.46 7.02 -24.22
CA MET A 175 7.40 8.02 -24.09
C MET A 175 7.68 8.97 -22.93
N GLU A 176 8.04 8.49 -21.75
CA GLU A 176 8.28 9.32 -20.56
C GLU A 176 9.50 10.23 -20.73
N THR A 177 10.63 9.69 -21.23
CA THR A 177 11.82 10.50 -21.52
C THR A 177 11.61 11.44 -22.71
N GLY A 178 10.79 11.02 -23.68
CA GLY A 178 10.36 11.86 -24.80
C GLY A 178 9.53 13.05 -24.34
N LEU A 179 8.49 12.82 -23.52
CA LEU A 179 7.68 13.88 -22.91
C LEU A 179 8.54 14.86 -22.12
N TRP A 180 9.47 14.35 -21.31
CA TRP A 180 10.42 15.19 -20.57
C TRP A 180 11.27 16.06 -21.49
N THR A 181 11.95 15.44 -22.45
CA THR A 181 12.92 16.14 -23.31
C THR A 181 12.22 17.16 -24.21
N CYS A 182 11.08 16.81 -24.81
CA CYS A 182 10.29 17.72 -25.62
C CYS A 182 9.79 18.94 -24.82
N SER A 183 9.38 18.75 -23.57
CA SER A 183 8.85 19.84 -22.74
C SER A 183 9.94 20.76 -22.19
N THR A 184 11.14 20.23 -21.95
CA THR A 184 12.21 20.95 -21.23
C THR A 184 13.29 21.51 -22.14
N TYR A 185 13.70 20.78 -23.18
CA TYR A 185 14.95 21.07 -23.88
C TYR A 185 15.03 22.49 -24.45
N PHE A 186 14.04 22.86 -25.25
CA PHE A 186 13.97 24.18 -25.88
C PHE A 186 13.47 25.27 -24.94
N ALA A 187 12.68 24.91 -23.92
CA ALA A 187 12.17 25.87 -22.94
C ALA A 187 13.27 26.37 -22.01
N ILE A 188 14.18 25.48 -21.60
CA ILE A 188 15.36 25.81 -20.78
C ILE A 188 16.40 26.60 -21.60
N GLY A 189 16.41 26.40 -22.91
CA GLY A 189 17.36 27.06 -23.80
C GLY A 189 18.72 26.35 -23.83
N TYR A 190 18.72 25.01 -23.84
CA TYR A 190 19.92 24.26 -24.23
C TYR A 190 20.29 24.56 -25.69
N ALA A 191 21.51 24.19 -26.09
CA ALA A 191 22.03 24.44 -27.43
C ALA A 191 21.04 23.96 -28.51
N PRO A 192 20.54 24.84 -29.40
CA PRO A 192 19.50 24.50 -30.37
C PRO A 192 20.11 23.71 -31.53
N SER A 193 20.39 22.42 -31.33
CA SER A 193 20.76 21.51 -32.41
C SER A 193 20.01 20.18 -32.28
N PRO A 194 19.53 19.61 -33.40
CA PRO A 194 18.80 18.35 -33.39
C PRO A 194 19.68 17.21 -32.84
N ASP A 195 20.96 17.19 -33.18
CA ASP A 195 21.89 16.14 -32.72
C ASP A 195 22.02 16.12 -31.20
N ARG A 196 22.13 17.30 -30.56
CA ARG A 196 22.23 17.40 -29.10
C ARG A 196 20.91 17.07 -28.40
N PHE A 197 19.78 17.44 -29.01
CA PHE A 197 18.46 17.03 -28.54
C PHE A 197 18.34 15.51 -28.48
N PHE A 198 18.67 14.81 -29.58
CA PHE A 198 18.59 13.35 -29.62
C PHE A 198 19.63 12.67 -28.73
N GLN A 199 20.82 13.27 -28.55
CA GLN A 199 21.80 12.79 -27.57
C GLN A 199 21.25 12.86 -26.15
N GLN A 200 20.68 14.00 -25.74
CA GLN A 200 20.07 14.13 -24.41
C GLN A 200 18.91 13.15 -24.23
N LEU A 201 18.03 13.02 -25.22
CA LEU A 201 16.94 12.04 -25.19
C LEU A 201 17.47 10.61 -25.01
N LEU A 202 18.52 10.23 -25.76
CA LEU A 202 19.13 8.91 -25.68
C LEU A 202 19.77 8.67 -24.31
N VAL A 203 20.52 9.63 -23.76
CA VAL A 203 21.12 9.50 -22.43
C VAL A 203 20.04 9.34 -21.36
N LEU A 204 19.01 10.18 -21.39
CA LEU A 204 17.90 10.12 -20.45
C LEU A 204 17.13 8.80 -20.57
N PHE A 205 16.90 8.30 -21.79
CA PHE A 205 16.28 7.01 -22.05
C PHE A 205 17.09 5.83 -21.49
N VAL A 206 18.39 5.77 -21.79
CA VAL A 206 19.28 4.71 -21.28
C VAL A 206 19.36 4.76 -19.75
N MET A 207 19.41 5.96 -19.17
CA MET A 207 19.42 6.12 -17.73
C MET A 207 18.10 5.68 -17.09
N HIS A 208 16.97 5.94 -17.75
CA HIS A 208 15.67 5.46 -17.29
C HIS A 208 15.58 3.92 -17.32
N GLN A 209 16.10 3.28 -18.38
CA GLN A 209 16.21 1.83 -18.47
C GLN A 209 17.08 1.24 -17.34
N MET A 210 18.24 1.86 -17.09
CA MET A 210 19.12 1.48 -15.98
C MET A 210 18.39 1.60 -14.64
N SER A 211 17.72 2.72 -14.39
CA SER A 211 16.95 2.99 -13.17
C SER A 211 15.86 1.94 -12.95
N MET A 212 15.01 1.66 -13.95
CA MET A 212 13.99 0.63 -13.86
C MET A 212 14.58 -0.76 -13.61
N GLY A 213 15.70 -1.10 -14.27
CA GLY A 213 16.41 -2.37 -14.06
C GLY A 213 16.95 -2.50 -12.64
N LEU A 214 17.58 -1.44 -12.12
CA LEU A 214 18.08 -1.36 -10.75
C LEU A 214 16.94 -1.56 -9.74
N TYR A 215 15.84 -0.83 -9.87
CA TYR A 215 14.74 -0.93 -8.92
C TYR A 215 13.97 -2.26 -8.99
N ARG A 216 13.90 -2.91 -10.15
CA ARG A 216 13.41 -4.30 -10.28
C ARG A 216 14.33 -5.29 -9.58
N PHE A 217 15.64 -5.10 -9.73
CA PHE A 217 16.63 -5.92 -9.02
C PHE A 217 16.49 -5.74 -7.50
N LEU A 218 16.44 -4.50 -7.01
CA LEU A 218 16.30 -4.20 -5.58
C LEU A 218 14.95 -4.68 -5.01
N ALA A 219 13.86 -4.59 -5.79
CA ALA A 219 12.58 -5.22 -5.45
C ALA A 219 12.72 -6.73 -5.25
N SER A 220 13.41 -7.42 -6.16
CA SER A 220 13.62 -8.86 -6.08
C SER A 220 14.53 -9.28 -4.92
N LEU A 221 15.52 -8.44 -4.58
CA LEU A 221 16.45 -8.65 -3.48
C LEU A 221 15.77 -8.41 -2.12
N GLY A 222 15.04 -7.30 -1.98
CA GLY A 222 14.33 -6.96 -0.75
C GLY A 222 13.13 -7.87 -0.47
N ARG A 223 12.45 -8.38 -1.52
CA ARG A 223 11.24 -9.24 -1.50
C ARG A 223 10.01 -8.64 -0.82
N THR A 224 10.18 -7.76 0.17
CA THR A 224 9.14 -6.99 0.83
C THR A 224 9.27 -5.52 0.47
N GLN A 225 8.16 -4.78 0.53
CA GLN A 225 8.13 -3.38 0.08
C GLN A 225 9.01 -2.49 0.95
N VAL A 226 9.06 -2.76 2.25
CA VAL A 226 9.85 -1.99 3.22
C VAL A 226 11.34 -2.14 2.93
N MET A 227 11.83 -3.37 2.84
CA MET A 227 13.24 -3.65 2.57
C MET A 227 13.67 -3.16 1.17
N ALA A 228 12.83 -3.38 0.17
CA ALA A 228 13.11 -2.91 -1.19
C ALA A 228 13.18 -1.37 -1.25
N ASN A 229 12.26 -0.65 -0.59
CA ASN A 229 12.30 0.81 -0.53
C ASN A 229 13.57 1.33 0.19
N MET A 230 14.00 0.69 1.28
CA MET A 230 15.25 1.04 1.97
C MET A 230 16.46 0.94 1.03
N LEU A 231 16.62 -0.22 0.39
CA LEU A 231 17.70 -0.44 -0.57
C LEU A 231 17.61 0.52 -1.77
N GLY A 232 16.39 0.77 -2.26
CA GLY A 232 16.13 1.69 -3.36
C GLY A 232 16.55 3.12 -3.03
N THR A 233 16.20 3.61 -1.85
CA THR A 233 16.59 4.96 -1.43
C THR A 233 18.08 5.05 -1.09
N GLU A 234 18.71 4.02 -0.55
CA GLU A 234 20.18 3.99 -0.38
C GLU A 234 20.91 4.05 -1.72
N ALA A 235 20.43 3.29 -2.71
CA ALA A 235 20.97 3.34 -4.06
C ALA A 235 20.79 4.72 -4.69
N LEU A 236 19.65 5.38 -4.46
CA LEU A 236 19.40 6.74 -4.88
C LEU A 236 20.37 7.74 -4.22
N ILE A 237 20.57 7.65 -2.91
CA ILE A 237 21.55 8.46 -2.17
C ILE A 237 22.95 8.28 -2.79
N ALA A 238 23.36 7.04 -3.01
CA ALA A 238 24.65 6.73 -3.62
C ALA A 238 24.79 7.33 -5.03
N ILE A 239 23.76 7.24 -5.88
CA ILE A 239 23.75 7.84 -7.23
C ILE A 239 23.92 9.37 -7.15
N PHE A 240 23.23 10.01 -6.21
CA PHE A 240 23.23 11.47 -6.09
C PHE A 240 24.53 12.01 -5.50
N ILE A 241 25.08 11.33 -4.49
CA ILE A 241 26.36 11.68 -3.87
C ILE A 241 27.51 11.42 -4.86
N LEU A 242 27.55 10.23 -5.47
CA LEU A 242 28.63 9.85 -6.38
C LEU A 242 28.51 10.50 -7.76
N GLY A 243 27.33 11.03 -8.11
CA GLY A 243 27.08 11.75 -9.35
C GLY A 243 27.84 13.08 -9.47
N GLY A 244 28.48 13.55 -8.39
CA GLY A 244 29.33 14.75 -8.39
C GLY A 244 28.57 16.08 -8.31
N PHE A 245 27.24 16.05 -8.23
CA PHE A 245 26.39 17.24 -8.15
C PHE A 245 26.29 17.80 -6.72
N ILE A 246 26.20 16.92 -5.71
CA ILE A 246 26.07 17.33 -4.29
C ILE A 246 27.45 17.61 -3.68
N VAL A 247 28.45 16.77 -4.01
CA VAL A 247 29.84 16.96 -3.61
C VAL A 247 30.66 17.10 -4.89
N SER A 248 31.02 18.34 -5.23
CA SER A 248 31.92 18.60 -6.36
C SER A 248 33.33 18.16 -5.99
N LYS A 249 33.88 17.16 -6.69
CA LYS A 249 35.32 16.87 -6.61
C LYS A 249 36.06 17.94 -7.40
N ALA A 250 37.01 18.63 -6.74
CA ALA A 250 38.02 19.41 -7.45
C ALA A 250 38.67 18.53 -8.54
N PRO A 251 38.91 19.07 -9.75
CA PRO A 251 39.34 18.29 -10.90
C PRO A 251 40.69 17.64 -10.63
N LYS A 252 40.69 16.34 -10.33
CA LYS A 252 41.87 15.51 -10.53
C LYS A 252 41.93 15.19 -12.01
N GLU A 253 42.89 15.77 -12.71
CA GLU A 253 43.21 15.46 -14.09
C GLU A 253 43.35 13.95 -14.24
N HIS A 254 42.38 13.30 -14.88
CA HIS A 254 42.49 11.92 -15.31
C HIS A 254 42.30 11.88 -16.82
N HIS A 255 43.42 11.77 -17.52
CA HIS A 255 43.47 11.46 -18.93
C HIS A 255 42.96 10.04 -19.17
N VAL A 256 41.66 9.90 -19.47
CA VAL A 256 41.11 8.64 -19.96
C VAL A 256 40.94 8.73 -21.48
N LYS A 257 41.78 7.99 -22.20
CA LYS A 257 41.64 7.73 -23.65
C LYS A 257 40.59 6.63 -23.83
N ILE A 258 39.44 6.96 -24.41
CA ILE A 258 38.42 5.97 -24.81
C ILE A 258 38.54 5.74 -26.31
N LYS A 259 38.76 4.47 -26.70
CA LYS A 259 38.76 4.00 -28.09
C LYS A 259 37.33 3.85 -28.61
N SER A 260 37.12 4.40 -29.80
CA SER A 260 35.98 4.20 -30.69
C SER A 260 35.96 2.76 -31.23
N GLN A 261 34.80 2.09 -31.21
CA GLN A 261 34.49 1.06 -32.20
C GLN A 261 32.97 0.79 -32.38
N LYS A 262 32.51 1.17 -33.58
CA LYS A 262 31.58 0.54 -34.55
C LYS A 262 30.22 -0.05 -34.15
N GLU A 263 29.19 0.62 -34.66
CA GLU A 263 28.23 0.19 -35.69
C GLU A 263 27.75 -1.27 -35.73
N CYS A 264 26.42 -1.45 -35.60
CA CYS A 264 25.67 -2.51 -36.28
C CYS A 264 24.19 -2.11 -36.47
N ASP A 265 23.95 -1.52 -37.64
CA ASP A 265 22.92 -1.69 -38.66
C ASP A 265 21.66 -2.60 -38.48
N ILE A 266 20.58 -2.15 -39.17
CA ILE A 266 19.49 -2.90 -39.86
C ILE A 266 18.07 -3.02 -39.24
N ARG A 267 17.18 -2.21 -39.88
CA ARG A 267 15.82 -2.42 -40.46
C ARG A 267 14.57 -2.71 -39.62
N TYR A 268 13.61 -1.80 -39.80
CA TYR A 268 12.21 -1.87 -39.40
C TYR A 268 11.37 -2.63 -40.44
N ILE A 269 10.45 -3.48 -39.95
CA ILE A 269 9.34 -4.03 -40.72
C ILE A 269 8.03 -3.54 -40.09
N ASP A 270 7.16 -3.11 -40.99
CA ASP A 270 5.87 -2.46 -40.84
C ASP A 270 4.72 -3.47 -40.59
N GLN A 271 3.51 -2.92 -40.35
CA GLN A 271 2.17 -3.55 -40.36
C GLN A 271 1.42 -3.77 -39.04
N THR A 272 0.65 -2.73 -38.69
CA THR A 272 -0.83 -2.62 -38.70
C THR A 272 -1.80 -3.78 -38.33
N VAL A 273 -2.90 -3.31 -37.72
CA VAL A 273 -4.31 -3.76 -37.69
C VAL A 273 -4.80 -4.71 -36.58
N GLY A 274 -5.79 -4.22 -35.82
CA GLY A 274 -7.04 -4.96 -35.61
C GLY A 274 -7.60 -5.02 -34.19
N GLY A 275 -8.83 -4.51 -34.00
CA GLY A 275 -9.73 -4.99 -32.93
C GLY A 275 -10.40 -3.93 -32.05
N GLN A 276 -11.17 -3.01 -32.64
CA GLN A 276 -12.22 -2.26 -31.93
C GLN A 276 -13.52 -3.08 -31.93
N GLU A 277 -13.88 -3.68 -30.81
CA GLU A 277 -15.23 -4.21 -30.63
C GLU A 277 -15.57 -4.19 -29.14
N LEU A 278 -16.41 -3.22 -28.72
CA LEU A 278 -17.27 -3.21 -27.52
C LEU A 278 -17.69 -1.75 -27.22
N ARG A 279 -18.47 -1.15 -28.11
CA ARG A 279 -19.20 0.11 -27.84
C ARG A 279 -20.60 0.18 -28.49
N LYS A 280 -21.22 -0.97 -28.81
CA LYS A 280 -22.49 -1.03 -29.54
C LYS A 280 -23.77 -1.18 -28.71
N ASN A 281 -23.71 -1.11 -27.38
CA ASN A 281 -24.94 -1.10 -26.56
C ASN A 281 -25.11 0.28 -25.92
N GLY A 282 -25.88 1.14 -26.58
CA GLY A 282 -26.21 2.50 -26.16
C GLY A 282 -27.02 2.55 -24.87
N VAL A 283 -26.35 2.39 -23.73
CA VAL A 283 -26.93 2.64 -22.40
C VAL A 283 -26.91 4.14 -22.16
N THR A 284 -28.08 4.78 -22.28
CA THR A 284 -28.27 6.22 -22.03
C THR A 284 -28.51 6.58 -20.56
N GLU A 285 -28.60 5.59 -19.65
CA GLU A 285 -28.82 5.85 -18.23
C GLU A 285 -27.51 5.88 -17.43
N LYS A 286 -27.21 7.02 -16.80
CA LYS A 286 -26.04 7.22 -15.91
C LYS A 286 -26.18 6.52 -14.54
N LYS A 287 -27.29 5.82 -14.26
CA LYS A 287 -27.57 5.20 -12.96
C LYS A 287 -27.84 3.71 -13.16
N LEU A 288 -27.11 2.87 -12.41
CA LEU A 288 -27.32 1.43 -12.38
C LEU A 288 -28.12 1.07 -11.13
N GLN A 289 -29.35 0.61 -11.30
CA GLN A 289 -30.16 0.09 -10.20
C GLN A 289 -29.69 -1.34 -9.86
N LEU A 290 -29.17 -1.54 -8.65
CA LEU A 290 -28.61 -2.83 -8.20
C LEU A 290 -29.64 -3.73 -7.51
N LEU A 291 -30.61 -3.16 -6.82
CA LEU A 291 -31.70 -3.85 -6.12
C LEU A 291 -33.02 -3.24 -6.58
N ARG A 292 -34.02 -4.09 -6.85
CA ARG A 292 -35.36 -3.69 -7.33
C ARG A 292 -36.40 -4.23 -6.36
N ASP A 293 -37.09 -3.33 -5.65
CA ASP A 293 -38.24 -3.65 -4.79
C ASP A 293 -38.08 -4.93 -3.97
N VAL A 294 -36.98 -5.01 -3.21
CA VAL A 294 -36.69 -6.20 -2.38
C VAL A 294 -37.51 -6.11 -1.09
N ASN A 295 -38.42 -7.06 -0.92
CA ASN A 295 -39.24 -7.19 0.30
C ASN A 295 -38.98 -8.55 0.96
N GLY A 296 -38.89 -8.57 2.28
CA GLY A 296 -38.68 -9.81 3.03
C GLY A 296 -38.58 -9.56 4.53
N ALA A 297 -38.68 -10.64 5.32
CA ALA A 297 -38.58 -10.59 6.77
C ALA A 297 -37.68 -11.72 7.27
N PHE A 298 -36.93 -11.45 8.35
CA PHE A 298 -36.06 -12.43 9.00
C PHE A 298 -36.59 -12.73 10.40
N ARG A 299 -36.79 -14.02 10.73
CA ARG A 299 -37.28 -14.43 12.05
C ARG A 299 -36.11 -14.53 13.05
N PRO A 300 -36.31 -14.15 14.32
CA PRO A 300 -35.28 -14.29 15.35
C PRO A 300 -34.94 -15.77 15.59
N GLY A 301 -33.66 -16.06 15.84
CA GLY A 301 -33.17 -17.43 16.10
C GLY A 301 -33.10 -18.34 14.86
N VAL A 302 -33.36 -17.81 13.66
CA VAL A 302 -33.34 -18.58 12.41
C VAL A 302 -32.15 -18.20 11.56
N LEU A 303 -31.33 -19.18 11.18
CA LEU A 303 -30.34 -19.01 10.12
C LEU A 303 -31.08 -18.87 8.79
N THR A 304 -30.96 -17.71 8.15
CA THR A 304 -31.48 -17.51 6.79
C THR A 304 -30.31 -17.42 5.82
N ALA A 305 -30.21 -18.39 4.91
CA ALA A 305 -29.22 -18.36 3.84
C ALA A 305 -29.77 -17.58 2.64
N LEU A 306 -29.05 -16.54 2.21
CA LEU A 306 -29.34 -15.83 0.96
C LEU A 306 -28.59 -16.51 -0.19
N MET A 307 -29.31 -17.29 -0.98
CA MET A 307 -28.77 -18.05 -2.11
C MET A 307 -29.04 -17.34 -3.43
N GLY A 308 -28.12 -17.50 -4.39
CA GLY A 308 -28.27 -16.97 -5.75
C GLY A 308 -26.94 -16.91 -6.49
N ILE A 309 -26.98 -16.75 -7.80
CA ILE A 309 -25.78 -16.66 -8.65
C ILE A 309 -24.89 -15.44 -8.32
N THR A 310 -23.64 -15.48 -8.77
CA THR A 310 -22.74 -14.33 -8.72
C THR A 310 -23.33 -13.15 -9.49
N GLY A 311 -23.33 -11.95 -8.91
CA GLY A 311 -23.91 -10.75 -9.53
C GLY A 311 -25.40 -10.51 -9.24
N ALA A 312 -26.11 -11.44 -8.60
CA ALA A 312 -27.53 -11.29 -8.22
C ALA A 312 -27.81 -10.18 -7.17
N GLY A 313 -26.78 -9.46 -6.70
CA GLY A 313 -26.92 -8.40 -5.69
C GLY A 313 -26.91 -8.90 -4.24
N LYS A 314 -26.44 -10.12 -3.95
CA LYS A 314 -26.39 -10.69 -2.59
C LYS A 314 -25.59 -9.84 -1.61
N THR A 315 -24.33 -9.56 -1.92
CA THR A 315 -23.46 -8.68 -1.13
C THR A 315 -24.05 -7.28 -1.01
N THR A 316 -24.63 -6.74 -2.08
CA THR A 316 -25.31 -5.43 -2.05
C THR A 316 -26.49 -5.42 -1.08
N LEU A 317 -27.33 -6.47 -1.08
CA LEU A 317 -28.46 -6.60 -0.16
C LEU A 317 -27.97 -6.74 1.28
N LEU A 318 -26.96 -7.58 1.53
CA LEU A 318 -26.35 -7.73 2.86
C LEU A 318 -25.76 -6.40 3.36
N ASP A 319 -25.05 -5.66 2.53
CA ASP A 319 -24.47 -4.35 2.88
C ASP A 319 -25.57 -3.31 3.19
N VAL A 320 -26.69 -3.32 2.46
CA VAL A 320 -27.83 -2.42 2.73
C VAL A 320 -28.51 -2.80 4.05
N LEU A 321 -28.76 -4.09 4.28
CA LEU A 321 -29.34 -4.59 5.53
C LEU A 321 -28.42 -4.35 6.73
N ALA A 322 -27.11 -4.48 6.56
CA ALA A 322 -26.11 -4.16 7.58
C ALA A 322 -25.89 -2.63 7.76
N GLY A 323 -26.30 -1.82 6.78
CA GLY A 323 -26.10 -0.37 6.76
C GLY A 323 -24.66 0.05 6.46
N ARG A 324 -23.94 -0.80 5.73
CA ARG A 324 -22.53 -0.61 5.36
C ARG A 324 -22.34 -0.02 3.97
N LYS A 325 -23.39 0.04 3.14
CA LYS A 325 -23.31 0.64 1.80
C LYS A 325 -23.09 2.15 1.92
N THR A 326 -21.92 2.64 1.47
CA THR A 326 -21.50 4.05 1.63
C THR A 326 -21.82 4.95 0.45
N GLY A 327 -22.35 4.42 -0.65
CA GLY A 327 -22.60 5.19 -1.87
C GLY A 327 -23.84 4.72 -2.62
N GLY A 328 -24.40 5.62 -3.42
CA GLY A 328 -25.69 5.44 -4.08
C GLY A 328 -26.85 6.03 -3.27
N TYR A 329 -28.07 5.80 -3.76
CA TYR A 329 -29.30 6.17 -3.10
C TYR A 329 -29.99 4.88 -2.64
N ILE A 330 -30.34 4.81 -1.36
CA ILE A 330 -31.07 3.70 -0.78
C ILE A 330 -32.45 4.23 -0.43
N GLU A 331 -33.48 3.64 -1.03
CA GLU A 331 -34.87 3.94 -0.75
C GLU A 331 -35.54 2.68 -0.16
N GLY A 332 -36.48 2.89 0.75
CA GLY A 332 -37.17 1.80 1.46
C GLY A 332 -37.04 1.90 2.97
N ILE A 333 -37.72 0.98 3.67
CA ILE A 333 -37.83 0.97 5.13
C ILE A 333 -37.30 -0.37 5.64
N ILE A 334 -36.42 -0.32 6.63
CA ILE A 334 -35.91 -1.50 7.33
C ILE A 334 -36.35 -1.39 8.78
N ASN A 335 -37.10 -2.38 9.27
CA ASN A 335 -37.57 -2.44 10.65
C ASN A 335 -36.90 -3.61 11.40
N ILE A 336 -36.58 -3.40 12.67
CA ILE A 336 -35.99 -4.38 13.58
C ILE A 336 -36.91 -4.48 14.79
N GLY A 337 -37.52 -5.65 15.02
CA GLY A 337 -38.50 -5.82 16.11
C GLY A 337 -39.69 -4.84 16.05
N GLY A 338 -40.08 -4.39 14.85
CA GLY A 338 -41.13 -3.38 14.64
C GLY A 338 -40.69 -1.92 14.81
N TYR A 339 -39.41 -1.67 15.12
CA TYR A 339 -38.83 -0.33 15.20
C TYR A 339 -38.03 0.01 13.94
N GLN A 340 -38.12 1.24 13.45
CA GLN A 340 -37.32 1.67 12.31
C GLN A 340 -35.83 1.60 12.65
N LYS A 341 -35.04 0.99 11.76
CA LYS A 341 -33.60 0.83 11.93
C LYS A 341 -32.92 2.18 12.09
N LYS A 342 -32.24 2.37 13.22
CA LYS A 342 -31.32 3.49 13.47
C LYS A 342 -29.87 3.02 13.32
N GLN A 343 -29.14 3.59 12.37
CA GLN A 343 -27.80 3.11 12.04
C GLN A 343 -26.82 3.22 13.22
N ASP A 344 -26.84 4.33 13.96
CA ASP A 344 -25.89 4.63 15.05
C ASP A 344 -25.96 3.63 16.24
N THR A 345 -27.11 2.96 16.41
CA THR A 345 -27.30 1.95 17.46
C THR A 345 -27.25 0.53 16.92
N PHE A 346 -27.52 0.35 15.61
CA PHE A 346 -27.60 -0.97 14.99
C PHE A 346 -26.26 -1.70 14.96
N SER A 347 -25.16 -0.99 14.72
CA SER A 347 -23.81 -1.56 14.68
C SER A 347 -23.40 -2.25 15.98
N LYS A 348 -23.98 -1.86 17.12
CA LYS A 348 -23.72 -2.46 18.44
C LYS A 348 -24.35 -3.84 18.62
N ILE A 349 -25.46 -4.11 17.94
CA ILE A 349 -26.16 -5.39 18.01
C ILE A 349 -25.89 -6.30 16.81
N SER A 350 -25.14 -5.80 15.82
CA SER A 350 -24.83 -6.56 14.60
C SER A 350 -23.36 -6.92 14.49
N GLY A 351 -23.06 -8.16 14.10
CA GLY A 351 -21.75 -8.60 13.61
C GLY A 351 -21.77 -8.71 12.08
N TYR A 352 -20.66 -8.40 11.42
CA TYR A 352 -20.55 -8.57 9.97
C TYR A 352 -19.24 -9.26 9.58
N CYS A 353 -19.35 -10.50 9.12
CA CYS A 353 -18.24 -11.25 8.55
C CYS A 353 -18.16 -10.98 7.05
N GLU A 354 -17.07 -10.35 6.62
CA GLU A 354 -16.84 -10.04 5.20
C GLU A 354 -16.42 -11.29 4.41
N GLN A 355 -16.62 -11.24 3.10
CA GLN A 355 -16.11 -12.26 2.18
C GLN A 355 -14.59 -12.38 2.31
N THR A 356 -13.89 -11.23 2.26
CA THR A 356 -12.43 -11.16 2.47
C THR A 356 -12.09 -10.92 3.93
N ASP A 357 -11.22 -11.76 4.47
CA ASP A 357 -10.79 -11.64 5.87
C ASP A 357 -9.73 -10.55 6.06
N ILE A 358 -10.15 -9.45 6.68
CA ILE A 358 -9.30 -8.28 6.94
C ILE A 358 -8.95 -8.24 8.42
N HIS A 359 -7.66 -8.38 8.74
CA HIS A 359 -7.11 -8.29 10.10
C HIS A 359 -5.73 -7.64 10.05
N SER A 360 -5.29 -7.03 11.16
CA SER A 360 -3.90 -6.57 11.27
C SER A 360 -2.98 -7.79 11.28
N PRO A 361 -2.00 -7.87 10.36
CA PRO A 361 -1.17 -9.07 10.21
C PRO A 361 -0.13 -9.24 11.32
N TYR A 362 0.15 -8.18 12.10
CA TYR A 362 1.19 -8.19 13.13
C TYR A 362 0.66 -8.52 14.53
N LEU A 363 -0.66 -8.62 14.70
CA LEU A 363 -1.27 -9.06 15.95
C LEU A 363 -1.36 -10.59 15.98
N THR A 364 -1.46 -11.12 17.20
CA THR A 364 -1.85 -12.51 17.42
C THR A 364 -3.37 -12.67 17.35
N VAL A 365 -3.83 -13.93 17.23
CA VAL A 365 -5.25 -14.30 17.36
C VAL A 365 -5.83 -13.74 18.65
N TYR A 366 -5.15 -13.95 19.77
CA TYR A 366 -5.62 -13.48 21.08
C TYR A 366 -5.74 -11.97 21.15
N GLU A 367 -4.71 -11.24 20.73
CA GLU A 367 -4.71 -9.77 20.78
C GLU A 367 -5.78 -9.16 19.89
N SER A 368 -6.06 -9.78 18.73
CA SER A 368 -7.13 -9.36 17.83
C SER A 368 -8.50 -9.48 18.50
N LEU A 369 -8.74 -10.57 19.24
CA LEU A 369 -9.97 -10.76 20.02
C LEU A 369 -10.05 -9.83 21.23
N GLN A 370 -8.95 -9.66 21.98
CA GLN A 370 -8.90 -8.73 23.11
C GLN A 370 -9.18 -7.30 22.67
N PHE A 371 -8.61 -6.87 21.54
CA PHE A 371 -8.86 -5.54 20.98
C PHE A 371 -10.34 -5.34 20.64
N SER A 372 -10.94 -6.32 19.94
CA SER A 372 -12.37 -6.28 19.60
C SER A 372 -13.25 -6.27 20.85
N ALA A 373 -12.97 -7.15 21.80
CA ALA A 373 -13.71 -7.27 23.05
C ALA A 373 -13.64 -5.98 23.88
N TYR A 374 -12.47 -5.34 23.98
CA TYR A 374 -12.28 -4.10 24.73
C TYR A 374 -13.14 -2.95 24.20
N LEU A 375 -13.33 -2.89 22.88
CA LEU A 375 -13.99 -1.76 22.21
C LEU A 375 -15.48 -1.97 21.99
N ARG A 376 -15.92 -3.23 21.87
CA ARG A 376 -17.30 -3.58 21.50
C ARG A 376 -18.14 -4.09 22.67
N LEU A 377 -17.52 -4.63 23.72
CA LEU A 377 -18.27 -5.00 24.92
C LEU A 377 -18.60 -3.78 25.78
N PRO A 378 -19.68 -3.85 26.57
CA PRO A 378 -20.02 -2.82 27.54
C PRO A 378 -18.89 -2.55 28.55
N SER A 379 -18.74 -1.28 28.94
CA SER A 379 -17.65 -0.83 29.82
C SER A 379 -17.77 -1.29 31.28
N ASP A 380 -18.94 -1.78 31.69
CA ASP A 380 -19.20 -2.42 32.99
C ASP A 380 -18.68 -3.85 33.09
N VAL A 381 -18.28 -4.47 31.96
CA VAL A 381 -17.68 -5.80 31.95
C VAL A 381 -16.28 -5.74 32.56
N SER A 382 -16.10 -6.37 33.72
CA SER A 382 -14.80 -6.48 34.38
C SER A 382 -13.74 -7.11 33.45
N PRO A 383 -12.46 -6.72 33.53
CA PRO A 383 -11.39 -7.29 32.70
C PRO A 383 -11.34 -8.82 32.72
N HIS A 384 -11.51 -9.43 33.90
CA HIS A 384 -11.53 -10.89 34.05
C HIS A 384 -12.68 -11.56 33.30
N LYS A 385 -13.91 -11.04 33.42
CA LYS A 385 -15.07 -11.56 32.65
C LYS A 385 -14.88 -11.41 31.15
N ARG A 386 -14.27 -10.30 30.70
CA ARG A 386 -13.94 -10.09 29.29
C ARG A 386 -12.95 -11.13 28.80
N ASP A 387 -11.89 -11.39 29.55
CA ASP A 387 -10.88 -12.37 29.17
C ASP A 387 -11.47 -13.79 29.15
N MET A 388 -12.33 -14.14 30.12
CA MET A 388 -13.08 -15.41 30.07
C MET A 388 -13.96 -15.52 28.82
N PHE A 389 -14.66 -14.45 28.44
CA PHE A 389 -15.50 -14.45 27.24
C PHE A 389 -14.68 -14.57 25.96
N VAL A 390 -13.50 -13.94 25.90
CA VAL A 390 -12.55 -14.11 24.80
C VAL A 390 -12.10 -15.57 24.69
N GLU A 391 -11.77 -16.23 25.80
CA GLU A 391 -11.36 -17.65 25.83
C GLU A 391 -12.51 -18.62 25.48
N GLU A 392 -13.74 -18.25 25.81
CA GLU A 392 -14.95 -18.98 25.41
C GLU A 392 -15.15 -18.90 23.90
N VAL A 393 -15.14 -17.68 23.32
CA VAL A 393 -15.29 -17.47 21.88
C VAL A 393 -14.15 -18.14 21.09
N MET A 394 -12.92 -18.05 21.58
CA MET A 394 -11.77 -18.71 20.95
C MET A 394 -11.88 -20.24 21.00
N GLY A 395 -12.43 -20.78 22.09
CA GLY A 395 -12.76 -22.20 22.21
C GLY A 395 -13.86 -22.62 21.24
N LEU A 396 -14.91 -21.80 21.12
CA LEU A 396 -16.02 -22.04 20.20
C LEU A 396 -15.49 -22.17 18.76
N VAL A 397 -14.66 -21.24 18.29
CA VAL A 397 -14.09 -21.28 16.93
C VAL A 397 -12.85 -22.18 16.76
N GLU A 398 -12.53 -23.04 17.72
CA GLU A 398 -11.39 -23.95 17.68
C GLU A 398 -10.04 -23.24 17.40
N LEU A 399 -9.84 -22.04 17.96
CA LEU A 399 -8.61 -21.24 17.80
C LEU A 399 -7.70 -21.24 19.03
N ARG A 400 -8.02 -21.97 20.10
CA ARG A 400 -7.23 -22.00 21.34
C ARG A 400 -5.77 -22.36 21.12
N ASP A 401 -5.49 -23.35 20.25
CA ASP A 401 -4.12 -23.78 19.95
C ASP A 401 -3.34 -22.72 19.15
N LEU A 402 -4.05 -21.81 18.49
CA LEU A 402 -3.50 -20.71 17.70
C LEU A 402 -3.50 -19.38 18.44
N ARG A 403 -3.78 -19.39 19.76
CA ARG A 403 -3.84 -18.19 20.61
C ARG A 403 -2.66 -17.23 20.39
N CYS A 404 -1.45 -17.79 20.41
CA CYS A 404 -0.20 -17.04 20.26
C CYS A 404 0.29 -16.93 18.80
N ALA A 405 -0.44 -17.50 17.84
CA ALA A 405 -0.07 -17.44 16.43
C ALA A 405 -0.29 -16.02 15.89
N ILE A 406 0.70 -15.51 15.16
CA ILE A 406 0.61 -14.25 14.43
C ILE A 406 -0.35 -14.44 13.25
N VAL A 407 -1.24 -13.47 13.06
CA VAL A 407 -2.24 -13.48 11.98
C VAL A 407 -1.56 -13.58 10.62
N GLY A 408 -0.53 -12.76 10.39
CA GLY A 408 0.29 -12.72 9.18
C GLY A 408 -0.42 -12.15 7.96
N ALA A 409 0.30 -12.01 6.85
CA ALA A 409 -0.22 -11.44 5.61
C ALA A 409 -1.06 -12.47 4.82
N PRO A 410 -2.23 -12.10 4.26
CA PRO A 410 -3.11 -13.04 3.58
C PRO A 410 -2.43 -13.85 2.48
N GLY A 411 -2.46 -15.17 2.60
CA GLY A 411 -1.91 -16.10 1.60
C GLY A 411 -0.39 -16.16 1.51
N VAL A 412 0.34 -15.49 2.41
CA VAL A 412 1.81 -15.46 2.41
C VAL A 412 2.38 -15.98 3.73
N THR A 413 1.94 -15.44 4.87
CA THR A 413 2.46 -15.79 6.20
C THR A 413 1.37 -15.87 7.25
N GLY A 414 1.64 -16.57 8.35
CA GLY A 414 0.75 -16.68 9.51
C GLY A 414 -0.38 -17.70 9.31
N LEU A 415 -1.61 -17.29 9.58
CA LEU A 415 -2.79 -18.15 9.56
C LEU A 415 -3.17 -18.60 8.15
N SER A 416 -3.62 -19.86 8.05
CA SER A 416 -4.26 -20.37 6.83
C SER A 416 -5.55 -19.59 6.50
N SER A 417 -6.06 -19.72 5.27
CA SER A 417 -7.33 -19.09 4.87
C SER A 417 -8.47 -19.50 5.81
N GLU A 418 -8.52 -20.78 6.18
CA GLU A 418 -9.48 -21.28 7.15
C GLU A 418 -9.33 -20.66 8.53
N GLN A 419 -8.13 -20.71 9.10
CA GLN A 419 -7.89 -20.22 10.45
C GLN A 419 -8.18 -18.72 10.53
N ARG A 420 -7.86 -17.98 9.46
CA ARG A 420 -8.18 -16.56 9.33
C ARG A 420 -9.68 -16.30 9.24
N LYS A 421 -10.43 -17.12 8.51
CA LYS A 421 -11.90 -17.01 8.45
C LYS A 421 -12.53 -17.26 9.82
N ARG A 422 -12.04 -18.27 10.55
CA ARG A 422 -12.43 -18.53 11.94
C ARG A 422 -12.12 -17.35 12.86
N LEU A 423 -10.98 -16.68 12.66
CA LEU A 423 -10.65 -15.45 13.38
C LEU A 423 -11.61 -14.30 13.04
N THR A 424 -11.99 -14.13 11.77
CA THR A 424 -12.99 -13.13 11.36
C THR A 424 -14.30 -13.33 12.09
N ILE A 425 -14.78 -14.57 12.17
CA ILE A 425 -16.00 -14.91 12.88
C ILE A 425 -15.85 -14.63 14.37
N ALA A 426 -14.75 -15.06 14.98
CA ALA A 426 -14.48 -14.84 16.40
C ALA A 426 -14.43 -13.35 16.78
N VAL A 427 -13.82 -12.50 15.95
CA VAL A 427 -13.76 -11.05 16.17
C VAL A 427 -15.14 -10.40 16.12
N GLU A 428 -16.07 -10.94 15.34
CA GLU A 428 -17.46 -10.49 15.31
C GLU A 428 -18.32 -11.09 16.44
N LEU A 429 -18.08 -12.35 16.82
CA LEU A 429 -18.79 -13.03 17.92
C LEU A 429 -18.45 -12.43 19.29
N VAL A 430 -17.22 -11.97 19.50
CA VAL A 430 -16.79 -11.39 20.79
C VAL A 430 -17.49 -10.07 21.11
N ALA A 431 -18.21 -9.48 20.17
CA ALA A 431 -19.07 -8.33 20.41
C ALA A 431 -20.43 -8.74 21.01
N SER A 432 -20.70 -10.03 21.17
CA SER A 432 -21.99 -10.60 21.56
C SER A 432 -23.18 -10.06 20.73
N PRO A 433 -23.10 -10.08 19.39
CA PRO A 433 -24.13 -9.51 18.52
C PRO A 433 -25.43 -10.32 18.56
N SER A 434 -26.57 -9.63 18.43
CA SER A 434 -27.90 -10.26 18.28
C SER A 434 -28.21 -10.67 16.85
N ILE A 435 -27.57 -10.03 15.86
CA ILE A 435 -27.72 -10.31 14.42
C ILE A 435 -26.32 -10.48 13.84
N ILE A 436 -26.08 -11.55 13.10
CA ILE A 436 -24.79 -11.77 12.43
C ILE A 436 -25.04 -11.88 10.93
N PHE A 437 -24.39 -11.00 10.17
CA PHE A 437 -24.32 -11.08 8.72
C PHE A 437 -23.04 -11.81 8.34
N MET A 438 -23.15 -12.78 7.43
CA MET A 438 -21.99 -13.50 6.91
C MET A 438 -22.05 -13.48 5.39
N ASP A 439 -21.13 -12.76 4.77
CA ASP A 439 -20.97 -12.78 3.32
C ASP A 439 -19.99 -13.88 2.94
N GLU A 440 -20.50 -14.86 2.20
CA GLU A 440 -19.71 -16.00 1.72
C GLU A 440 -18.78 -16.64 2.78
N PRO A 441 -19.35 -17.13 3.91
CA PRO A 441 -18.54 -17.61 5.04
C PRO A 441 -17.71 -18.86 4.73
N THR A 442 -18.12 -19.64 3.73
CA THR A 442 -17.48 -20.91 3.35
C THR A 442 -16.48 -20.78 2.20
N THR A 443 -16.31 -19.58 1.62
CA THR A 443 -15.45 -19.38 0.46
C THR A 443 -13.98 -19.65 0.79
N GLY A 444 -13.36 -20.55 0.05
CA GLY A 444 -11.96 -20.97 0.25
C GLY A 444 -11.72 -21.93 1.42
N LEU A 445 -12.78 -22.49 2.00
CA LEU A 445 -12.73 -23.48 3.08
C LEU A 445 -12.93 -24.90 2.54
N ASP A 446 -12.31 -25.89 3.19
CA ASP A 446 -12.68 -27.28 3.01
C ASP A 446 -14.02 -27.63 3.70
N ALA A 447 -14.52 -28.85 3.51
CA ALA A 447 -15.81 -29.26 4.04
C ALA A 447 -15.89 -29.24 5.58
N ARG A 448 -14.80 -29.59 6.29
CA ARG A 448 -14.76 -29.58 7.76
C ARG A 448 -14.65 -28.15 8.29
N ALA A 449 -13.75 -27.35 7.73
CA ALA A 449 -13.58 -25.93 7.99
C ALA A 449 -14.91 -25.17 7.85
N ALA A 450 -15.62 -25.42 6.74
CA ALA A 450 -16.95 -24.89 6.49
C ALA A 450 -17.95 -25.35 7.56
N ALA A 451 -17.92 -26.63 7.94
CA ALA A 451 -18.78 -27.17 8.99
C ALA A 451 -18.49 -26.55 10.38
N ILE A 452 -17.22 -26.32 10.75
CA ILE A 452 -16.83 -25.63 11.99
C ILE A 452 -17.32 -24.19 11.96
N VAL A 453 -17.07 -23.47 10.86
CA VAL A 453 -17.55 -22.09 10.67
C VAL A 453 -19.07 -22.00 10.82
N MET A 454 -19.82 -22.94 10.22
CA MET A 454 -21.27 -22.96 10.31
C MET A 454 -21.78 -23.42 11.69
N ARG A 455 -21.09 -24.37 12.34
CA ARG A 455 -21.40 -24.87 13.69
C ARG A 455 -21.18 -23.78 14.75
N THR A 456 -20.15 -22.97 14.59
CA THR A 456 -19.77 -21.94 15.58
C THR A 456 -20.64 -20.70 15.47
N ALA A 457 -21.15 -20.41 14.28
CA ALA A 457 -22.22 -19.45 14.11
C ALA A 457 -23.56 -19.91 14.74
N ILE A 458 -23.74 -21.20 15.08
CA ILE A 458 -25.07 -21.77 15.42
C ILE A 458 -25.00 -22.97 16.39
N PRO A 459 -25.44 -22.81 17.65
CA PRO A 459 -25.76 -23.97 18.50
C PRO A 459 -26.99 -24.73 17.94
N GLY A 460 -26.83 -25.99 17.51
CA GLY A 460 -27.96 -26.92 17.31
C GLY A 460 -28.30 -27.42 15.89
N VAL A 461 -27.43 -27.25 14.88
CA VAL A 461 -27.70 -27.75 13.50
C VAL A 461 -26.97 -29.08 13.20
N PRO A 462 -27.68 -30.15 12.79
CA PRO A 462 -27.07 -31.42 12.34
C PRO A 462 -26.52 -31.37 10.89
N SER A 463 -25.55 -32.25 10.59
CA SER A 463 -24.79 -32.31 9.32
C SER A 463 -25.61 -32.78 8.11
N ILE A 464 -25.28 -32.23 6.93
CA ILE A 464 -25.84 -32.63 5.62
C ILE A 464 -25.28 -34.00 5.20
N LYS A 465 -26.13 -34.87 4.61
CA LYS A 465 -25.83 -36.24 4.16
C LYS A 465 -25.37 -36.31 2.68
N ASP A 466 -24.73 -37.43 2.33
CA ASP A 466 -23.94 -37.66 1.10
C ASP A 466 -24.71 -37.66 -0.24
N GLY A 467 -24.03 -37.14 -1.28
CA GLY A 467 -24.28 -37.47 -2.69
C GLY A 467 -24.37 -36.28 -3.66
N GLN A 468 -24.91 -35.14 -3.24
CA GLN A 468 -24.96 -33.92 -4.06
C GLN A 468 -25.16 -32.70 -3.16
N ASN A 469 -24.44 -31.62 -3.39
CA ASN A 469 -24.64 -30.38 -2.63
C ASN A 469 -25.98 -29.75 -3.07
N PRO A 470 -27.04 -29.73 -2.23
CA PRO A 470 -28.33 -29.17 -2.63
C PRO A 470 -28.23 -27.68 -2.98
N ALA A 471 -27.26 -26.98 -2.39
CA ALA A 471 -26.94 -25.61 -2.72
C ALA A 471 -26.42 -25.47 -4.16
N ALA A 472 -25.60 -26.41 -4.64
CA ALA A 472 -25.08 -26.38 -6.01
C ALA A 472 -26.22 -26.58 -7.03
N TRP A 473 -27.08 -27.59 -6.81
CA TRP A 473 -28.26 -27.80 -7.66
C TRP A 473 -29.20 -26.58 -7.66
N MET A 474 -29.42 -25.97 -6.49
CA MET A 474 -30.23 -24.76 -6.37
C MET A 474 -29.61 -23.57 -7.12
N LEU A 475 -28.29 -23.40 -7.08
CA LEU A 475 -27.59 -22.34 -7.82
C LEU A 475 -27.65 -22.56 -9.34
N ASP A 476 -27.55 -23.81 -9.79
CA ASP A 476 -27.65 -24.15 -11.21
C ASP A 476 -29.05 -23.84 -11.77
N ILE A 477 -30.10 -24.24 -11.04
CA ILE A 477 -31.48 -24.03 -11.49
C ILE A 477 -31.93 -22.56 -11.36
N THR A 478 -31.39 -21.80 -10.41
CA THR A 478 -31.70 -20.36 -10.23
C THR A 478 -30.85 -19.44 -11.09
N SER A 479 -30.06 -19.98 -12.02
CA SER A 479 -29.20 -19.18 -12.91
C SER A 479 -29.98 -18.46 -14.01
N HIS A 480 -29.51 -17.28 -14.44
CA HIS A 480 -30.09 -16.57 -15.60
C HIS A 480 -30.02 -17.40 -16.89
N THR A 481 -29.03 -18.29 -17.01
CA THR A 481 -28.95 -19.22 -18.13
C THR A 481 -30.14 -20.16 -18.12
N MET A 482 -30.47 -20.75 -16.97
CA MET A 482 -31.64 -21.60 -16.82
C MET A 482 -32.95 -20.83 -17.03
N GLU A 483 -33.04 -19.61 -16.47
CA GLU A 483 -34.16 -18.69 -16.65
C GLU A 483 -34.44 -18.40 -18.14
N TYR A 484 -33.38 -18.16 -18.92
CA TYR A 484 -33.44 -17.98 -20.37
C TYR A 484 -33.82 -19.26 -21.12
N THR A 485 -33.24 -20.40 -20.73
CA THR A 485 -33.52 -21.71 -21.35
C THR A 485 -34.97 -22.13 -21.15
N ILE A 486 -35.50 -21.97 -19.94
CA ILE A 486 -36.88 -22.30 -19.58
C ILE A 486 -37.84 -21.18 -20.03
N ARG A 487 -37.33 -19.98 -20.33
CA ARG A 487 -38.11 -18.76 -20.65
C ARG A 487 -39.13 -18.40 -19.56
N VAL A 488 -38.75 -18.58 -18.31
CA VAL A 488 -39.58 -18.29 -17.14
C VAL A 488 -38.85 -17.27 -16.29
N ASP A 489 -39.44 -16.10 -16.05
CA ASP A 489 -38.91 -15.13 -15.10
C ASP A 489 -39.25 -15.57 -13.67
N TYR A 490 -38.24 -15.98 -12.90
CA TYR A 490 -38.46 -16.47 -11.54
C TYR A 490 -39.01 -15.37 -10.62
N SER A 491 -38.67 -14.11 -10.87
CA SER A 491 -39.15 -12.97 -10.09
C SER A 491 -40.65 -12.73 -10.31
N GLU A 492 -41.13 -12.90 -11.55
CA GLU A 492 -42.55 -12.79 -11.87
C GLU A 492 -43.36 -13.95 -11.29
N VAL A 493 -42.83 -15.18 -11.38
CA VAL A 493 -43.45 -16.38 -10.76
C VAL A 493 -43.55 -16.21 -9.24
N TYR A 494 -42.49 -15.75 -8.59
CA TYR A 494 -42.51 -15.46 -7.16
C TYR A 494 -43.56 -14.41 -6.82
N ARG A 495 -43.61 -13.27 -7.52
CA ARG A 495 -44.62 -12.21 -7.28
C ARG A 495 -46.07 -12.72 -7.36
N LYS A 496 -46.35 -13.69 -8.25
CA LYS A 496 -47.68 -14.31 -8.40
C LYS A 496 -47.96 -15.45 -7.40
N SER A 497 -46.95 -15.93 -6.68
CA SER A 497 -47.04 -17.10 -5.79
C SER A 497 -47.78 -16.82 -4.48
N SER A 498 -48.32 -17.86 -3.85
CA SER A 498 -48.82 -17.79 -2.47
C SER A 498 -47.71 -17.43 -1.49
N LEU A 499 -46.49 -17.96 -1.71
CA LEU A 499 -45.32 -17.69 -0.89
C LEU A 499 -44.99 -16.19 -0.80
N HIS A 500 -45.12 -15.45 -1.90
CA HIS A 500 -44.94 -13.99 -1.86
C HIS A 500 -46.01 -13.30 -1.00
N ARG A 501 -47.28 -13.71 -1.11
CA ARG A 501 -48.35 -13.19 -0.24
C ARG A 501 -48.12 -13.51 1.24
N GLU A 502 -47.69 -14.73 1.55
CA GLU A 502 -47.34 -15.16 2.91
C GLU A 502 -46.14 -14.37 3.45
N ASN A 503 -45.10 -14.16 2.63
CA ASN A 503 -43.96 -13.33 2.99
C ASN A 503 -44.36 -11.86 3.20
N MET A 504 -45.28 -11.31 2.40
CA MET A 504 -45.78 -9.95 2.60
C MET A 504 -46.63 -9.83 3.86
N ALA A 505 -47.46 -10.84 4.15
CA ALA A 505 -48.21 -10.91 5.40
C ALA A 505 -47.26 -11.01 6.61
N LEU A 506 -46.16 -11.77 6.48
CA LEU A 506 -45.13 -11.87 7.52
C LEU A 506 -44.35 -10.57 7.69
N VAL A 507 -44.03 -9.86 6.60
CA VAL A 507 -43.43 -8.53 6.65
C VAL A 507 -44.36 -7.57 7.40
N ASP A 508 -45.65 -7.56 7.07
CA ASP A 508 -46.65 -6.75 7.78
C ASP A 508 -46.73 -7.12 9.26
N GLU A 509 -46.79 -8.42 9.59
CA GLU A 509 -46.82 -8.92 10.96
C GLU A 509 -45.59 -8.48 11.77
N LEU A 510 -44.37 -8.71 11.25
CA LEU A 510 -43.12 -8.39 11.93
C LEU A 510 -42.78 -6.89 11.92
N SER A 511 -43.40 -6.12 11.02
CA SER A 511 -43.31 -4.66 11.02
C SER A 511 -44.10 -4.03 12.16
N LYS A 512 -45.13 -4.72 12.68
CA LYS A 512 -45.96 -4.24 13.79
C LYS A 512 -45.21 -4.41 15.11
N ARG A 513 -45.29 -3.37 15.94
CA ARG A 513 -44.71 -3.39 17.28
C ARG A 513 -45.49 -4.35 18.17
N ARG A 514 -44.79 -5.20 18.91
CA ARG A 514 -45.42 -6.02 19.95
C ARG A 514 -45.91 -5.13 21.09
N VAL A 515 -47.17 -5.30 21.48
CA VAL A 515 -47.80 -4.56 22.59
C VAL A 515 -46.99 -4.84 23.88
N ASN A 516 -46.66 -3.78 24.63
CA ASN A 516 -45.87 -3.78 25.87
C ASN A 516 -44.34 -3.98 25.76
N GLN A 517 -43.75 -4.11 24.56
CA GLN A 517 -42.30 -4.27 24.42
C GLN A 517 -41.62 -2.91 24.15
N LYS A 518 -40.72 -2.46 25.05
CA LYS A 518 -39.91 -1.25 24.84
C LYS A 518 -38.79 -1.53 23.83
N ASP A 519 -38.44 -0.52 23.03
CA ASP A 519 -37.30 -0.56 22.09
C ASP A 519 -36.00 -0.86 22.84
N LEU A 520 -35.08 -1.57 22.20
CA LEU A 520 -33.73 -1.78 22.73
C LEU A 520 -32.97 -0.46 22.61
N HIS A 521 -32.86 0.27 23.72
CA HIS A 521 -32.15 1.53 23.74
C HIS A 521 -30.67 1.31 24.01
N PHE A 522 -29.84 1.53 22.99
CA PHE A 522 -28.39 1.67 23.17
C PHE A 522 -28.03 3.15 23.21
N PRO A 523 -27.13 3.57 24.12
CA PRO A 523 -26.62 4.93 24.09
C PRO A 523 -25.95 5.18 22.73
N PRO A 524 -26.16 6.33 22.07
CA PRO A 524 -25.46 6.66 20.83
C PRO A 524 -23.96 6.82 21.08
N GLY A 525 -23.13 6.47 20.08
CA GLY A 525 -21.67 6.61 20.15
C GLY A 525 -20.94 5.38 20.70
N TYR A 526 -19.65 5.53 20.97
CA TYR A 526 -18.75 4.43 21.36
C TYR A 526 -18.96 3.98 22.81
N TRP A 527 -18.78 2.68 23.09
CA TRP A 527 -18.76 2.16 24.48
C TRP A 527 -17.61 2.78 25.30
N PRO A 528 -16.35 2.69 24.87
CA PRO A 528 -15.24 3.37 25.53
C PRO A 528 -15.27 4.87 25.25
N ASN A 529 -14.92 5.65 26.27
CA ASN A 529 -14.67 7.08 26.11
C ASN A 529 -13.47 7.33 25.15
N PHE A 530 -13.34 8.56 24.67
CA PHE A 530 -12.30 8.90 23.69
C PHE A 530 -10.88 8.56 24.15
N LYS A 531 -10.56 8.77 25.43
CA LYS A 531 -9.25 8.42 26.00
C LYS A 531 -9.01 6.90 25.94
N ALA A 532 -9.99 6.09 26.31
CA ALA A 532 -9.91 4.64 26.25
C ALA A 532 -9.80 4.13 24.81
N GLN A 533 -10.45 4.77 23.85
CA GLN A 533 -10.26 4.48 22.41
C GLN A 533 -8.80 4.73 22.00
N CYS A 534 -8.25 5.91 22.32
CA CYS A 534 -6.86 6.22 22.02
C CYS A 534 -5.88 5.24 22.69
N MET A 535 -6.11 4.86 23.95
CA MET A 535 -5.25 3.89 24.64
C MET A 535 -5.33 2.50 24.02
N ALA A 536 -6.52 2.03 23.65
CA ALA A 536 -6.68 0.74 22.97
C ALA A 536 -5.98 0.75 21.60
N CYS A 537 -6.19 1.81 20.81
CA CYS A 537 -5.51 1.97 19.53
C CYS A 537 -3.98 2.04 19.72
N LEU A 538 -3.50 2.76 20.73
CA LEU A 538 -2.06 2.92 21.00
C LEU A 538 -1.44 1.61 21.41
N TRP A 539 -2.12 0.84 22.25
CA TRP A 539 -1.71 -0.52 22.59
C TRP A 539 -1.65 -1.42 21.34
N LYS A 540 -2.68 -1.40 20.49
CA LYS A 540 -2.69 -2.14 19.22
C LYS A 540 -1.50 -1.75 18.33
N GLN A 541 -1.30 -0.46 18.13
CA GLN A 541 -0.19 0.05 17.30
C GLN A 541 1.16 -0.29 17.92
N HIS A 542 1.31 -0.19 19.24
CA HIS A 542 2.52 -0.59 19.93
C HIS A 542 2.85 -2.07 19.71
N CYS A 543 1.88 -2.97 19.90
CA CYS A 543 2.04 -4.39 19.62
C CYS A 543 2.39 -4.65 18.14
N SER A 544 1.71 -3.97 17.21
CA SER A 544 1.96 -4.07 15.78
C SER A 544 3.38 -3.66 15.40
N PHE A 545 3.85 -2.52 15.91
CA PHE A 545 5.21 -2.02 15.68
C PHE A 545 6.25 -2.95 16.30
N TRP A 546 6.06 -3.35 17.55
CA TRP A 546 7.03 -4.19 18.25
C TRP A 546 7.19 -5.58 17.62
N LYS A 547 6.09 -6.14 17.09
CA LYS A 547 6.07 -7.44 16.39
C LYS A 547 6.41 -7.36 14.90
N ASN A 548 6.68 -6.17 14.37
CA ASN A 548 7.13 -5.96 13.00
C ASN A 548 8.65 -5.71 12.98
N PRO A 549 9.49 -6.76 13.00
CA PRO A 549 10.95 -6.60 12.95
C PRO A 549 11.40 -5.96 11.63
N GLU A 550 10.71 -6.26 10.52
CA GLU A 550 11.00 -5.67 9.20
C GLU A 550 10.87 -4.15 9.23
N LEU A 551 10.00 -3.59 10.07
CA LEU A 551 9.86 -2.16 10.21
C LEU A 551 10.93 -1.57 11.13
N ASN A 552 10.94 -1.96 12.40
CA ASN A 552 11.69 -1.20 13.41
C ASN A 552 13.18 -1.51 13.37
N VAL A 553 13.57 -2.78 13.28
CA VAL A 553 15.00 -3.14 13.23
C VAL A 553 15.60 -2.63 11.93
N ALA A 554 14.92 -2.84 10.79
CA ALA A 554 15.43 -2.37 9.52
C ALA A 554 15.44 -0.83 9.42
N ARG A 555 14.46 -0.11 9.99
CA ARG A 555 14.49 1.37 10.08
C ARG A 555 15.76 1.84 10.77
N PHE A 556 16.06 1.35 11.97
CA PHE A 556 17.24 1.80 12.72
C PHE A 556 18.56 1.37 12.05
N LEU A 557 18.64 0.15 11.51
CA LEU A 557 19.82 -0.29 10.75
C LEU A 557 20.04 0.57 9.50
N ASN A 558 18.96 0.92 8.79
CA ASN A 558 19.03 1.77 7.61
C ASN A 558 19.39 3.21 7.99
N THR A 559 18.80 3.78 9.04
CA THR A 559 19.19 5.10 9.55
C THR A 559 20.67 5.12 9.90
N PHE A 560 21.17 4.11 10.61
CA PHE A 560 22.59 3.98 10.94
C PHE A 560 23.46 3.89 9.68
N GLY A 561 23.06 3.06 8.70
CA GLY A 561 23.73 2.92 7.41
C GLY A 561 23.86 4.26 6.66
N ILE A 562 22.75 4.97 6.47
CA ILE A 562 22.72 6.29 5.85
C ILE A 562 23.61 7.26 6.63
N SER A 563 23.50 7.27 7.96
CA SER A 563 24.28 8.17 8.81
C SER A 563 25.78 7.94 8.63
N MET A 564 26.20 6.69 8.49
CA MET A 564 27.59 6.32 8.23
C MET A 564 28.01 6.73 6.82
N THR A 565 27.17 6.49 5.80
CA THR A 565 27.42 6.94 4.42
C THR A 565 27.63 8.45 4.38
N PHE A 566 26.73 9.22 5.00
CA PHE A 566 26.83 10.68 5.09
C PHE A 566 28.05 11.12 5.89
N GLY A 567 28.32 10.51 7.05
CA GLY A 567 29.47 10.85 7.87
C GLY A 567 30.80 10.63 7.15
N ILE A 568 30.91 9.57 6.33
CA ILE A 568 32.10 9.30 5.51
C ILE A 568 32.21 10.29 4.34
N VAL A 569 31.10 10.52 3.64
CA VAL A 569 31.07 11.40 2.46
C VAL A 569 31.36 12.84 2.83
N PHE A 570 30.81 13.31 3.95
CA PHE A 570 30.93 14.68 4.42
C PHE A 570 32.00 14.88 5.48
N TRP A 571 32.96 13.94 5.59
CA TRP A 571 33.98 13.95 6.62
C TRP A 571 34.75 15.29 6.69
N GLN A 572 34.62 15.99 7.82
CA GLN A 572 35.29 17.25 8.15
C GLN A 572 35.06 18.42 7.18
N ILE A 573 34.04 18.33 6.32
CA ILE A 573 33.74 19.36 5.32
C ILE A 573 33.23 20.67 5.96
N GLY A 574 32.51 20.59 7.06
CA GLY A 574 31.98 21.75 7.79
C GLY A 574 32.96 22.38 8.79
N SER A 575 34.21 21.93 8.84
CA SER A 575 35.20 22.37 9.83
C SER A 575 35.83 23.73 9.53
N THR A 576 35.89 24.13 8.26
CA THR A 576 36.48 25.41 7.82
C THR A 576 35.55 26.10 6.84
N VAL A 577 35.39 27.43 6.98
CA VAL A 577 34.57 28.26 6.08
C VAL A 577 35.42 29.42 5.58
N LYS A 578 36.19 29.20 4.52
CA LYS A 578 37.11 30.20 3.93
C LYS A 578 36.71 30.63 2.54
N GLU A 579 36.11 29.73 1.78
CA GLU A 579 35.70 30.00 0.40
C GLU A 579 34.18 29.86 0.26
N GLU A 580 33.62 30.48 -0.78
CA GLU A 580 32.19 30.30 -1.11
C GLU A 580 31.80 28.82 -1.24
N GLN A 581 32.71 27.98 -1.74
CA GLN A 581 32.48 26.54 -1.91
C GLN A 581 32.28 25.82 -0.58
N ASP A 582 32.91 26.28 0.50
CA ASP A 582 32.72 25.72 1.84
C ASP A 582 31.29 25.97 2.33
N VAL A 583 30.76 27.16 2.09
CA VAL A 583 29.36 27.50 2.41
C VAL A 583 28.39 26.63 1.60
N PHE A 584 28.66 26.43 0.30
CA PHE A 584 27.85 25.54 -0.54
C PHE A 584 27.96 24.07 -0.13
N ASN A 585 29.11 23.63 0.37
CA ASN A 585 29.29 22.28 0.89
C ASN A 585 28.45 22.07 2.16
N ILE A 586 28.44 23.04 3.09
CA ILE A 586 27.57 23.01 4.29
C ILE A 586 26.09 23.04 3.90
N LEU A 587 25.73 23.86 2.91
CA LEU A 587 24.39 23.87 2.32
C LEU A 587 24.01 22.50 1.76
N GLY A 588 24.94 21.84 1.06
CA GLY A 588 24.78 20.49 0.55
C GLY A 588 24.56 19.46 1.65
N ILE A 589 25.30 19.55 2.78
CA ILE A 589 25.11 18.69 3.95
C ILE A 589 23.70 18.89 4.53
N ALA A 590 23.30 20.13 4.78
CA ALA A 590 22.01 20.47 5.37
C ALA A 590 20.85 19.97 4.50
N TYR A 591 20.90 20.28 3.21
CA TYR A 591 19.90 19.87 2.23
C TYR A 591 19.84 18.34 2.08
N ALA A 592 20.98 17.68 1.85
CA ALA A 592 21.00 16.24 1.61
C ALA A 592 20.55 15.46 2.84
N SER A 593 21.00 15.85 4.04
CA SER A 593 20.61 15.20 5.29
C SER A 593 19.10 15.25 5.51
N ALA A 594 18.50 16.43 5.35
CA ALA A 594 17.07 16.63 5.52
C ALA A 594 16.24 15.87 4.47
N LEU A 595 16.59 16.03 3.19
CA LEU A 595 15.84 15.45 2.08
C LEU A 595 15.84 13.92 2.13
N PHE A 596 17.03 13.32 2.24
CA PHE A 596 17.17 11.87 2.09
C PHE A 596 16.65 11.13 3.31
N LEU A 597 16.91 11.61 4.53
CA LEU A 597 16.37 11.00 5.74
C LEU A 597 14.83 11.01 5.74
N GLY A 598 14.22 12.15 5.37
CA GLY A 598 12.77 12.27 5.24
C GLY A 598 12.16 11.38 4.15
N LEU A 599 12.79 11.34 2.97
CA LEU A 599 12.35 10.52 1.83
C LEU A 599 12.28 9.03 2.20
N VAL A 600 13.34 8.51 2.83
CA VAL A 600 13.43 7.11 3.29
C VAL A 600 12.27 6.76 4.22
N ASN A 601 12.01 7.62 5.21
CA ASN A 601 10.98 7.34 6.20
C ASN A 601 9.58 7.37 5.58
N CYS A 602 9.30 8.34 4.70
CA CYS A 602 8.05 8.36 3.95
C CYS A 602 7.87 7.06 3.14
N SER A 603 8.86 6.67 2.34
CA SER A 603 8.77 5.47 1.48
C SER A 603 8.61 4.17 2.26
N THR A 604 9.22 4.03 3.44
CA THR A 604 9.10 2.83 4.27
C THR A 604 7.79 2.76 5.06
N LEU A 605 7.23 3.92 5.44
CA LEU A 605 5.98 4.01 6.20
C LEU A 605 4.73 3.72 5.35
N GLN A 606 4.69 4.19 4.10
CA GLN A 606 3.52 4.08 3.22
C GLN A 606 2.90 2.68 3.08
N PRO A 607 3.65 1.58 2.84
CA PRO A 607 3.07 0.24 2.71
C PRO A 607 2.35 -0.24 3.96
N ILE A 608 2.91 0.06 5.14
CA ILE A 608 2.33 -0.33 6.42
C ILE A 608 1.06 0.45 6.68
N LEU A 609 1.09 1.77 6.43
CA LEU A 609 -0.10 2.58 6.60
C LEU A 609 -1.19 2.22 5.59
N ALA A 610 -0.84 1.87 4.36
CA ALA A 610 -1.80 1.42 3.35
C ALA A 610 -2.51 0.12 3.79
N MET A 611 -1.77 -0.79 4.42
CA MET A 611 -2.31 -2.03 4.99
C MET A 611 -3.20 -1.76 6.21
N GLU A 612 -2.73 -0.97 7.17
CA GLU A 612 -3.51 -0.60 8.37
C GLU A 612 -4.74 0.25 8.02
N LYS A 613 -4.71 1.06 6.96
CA LYS A 613 -5.88 1.81 6.45
C LYS A 613 -7.05 0.88 6.09
N VAL A 614 -6.77 -0.29 5.52
CA VAL A 614 -7.81 -1.29 5.18
C VAL A 614 -8.42 -1.88 6.44
N VAL A 615 -7.57 -2.23 7.41
CA VAL A 615 -7.99 -2.75 8.72
C VAL A 615 -8.81 -1.70 9.48
N PHE A 616 -8.36 -0.46 9.49
CA PHE A 616 -9.06 0.69 10.06
C PHE A 616 -10.47 0.83 9.48
N TYR A 617 -10.65 0.76 8.16
CA TYR A 617 -11.98 0.88 7.56
C TYR A 617 -12.94 -0.23 7.99
N ARG A 618 -12.43 -1.47 8.14
CA ARG A 618 -13.19 -2.60 8.66
C ARG A 618 -13.64 -2.34 10.11
N GLU A 619 -12.68 -2.00 10.98
CA GLU A 619 -12.92 -1.74 12.41
C GLU A 619 -13.83 -0.52 12.63
N LYS A 620 -13.65 0.52 11.81
CA LYS A 620 -14.49 1.72 11.81
C LYS A 620 -15.93 1.41 11.40
N ALA A 621 -16.13 0.51 10.44
CA ALA A 621 -17.46 0.09 10.02
C ALA A 621 -18.17 -0.79 11.06
N SER A 622 -17.42 -1.35 12.02
CA SER A 622 -17.97 -2.03 13.20
C SER A 622 -18.12 -1.08 14.41
N ASP A 623 -18.00 0.24 14.21
CA ASP A 623 -18.10 1.29 15.23
C ASP A 623 -17.23 1.04 16.48
N MET A 624 -16.01 0.52 16.27
CA MET A 624 -15.09 0.23 17.37
C MET A 624 -14.47 1.50 17.98
N TYR A 625 -14.11 2.49 17.15
CA TYR A 625 -13.51 3.75 17.60
C TYR A 625 -13.66 4.88 16.56
N SER A 626 -13.38 6.11 16.98
CA SER A 626 -13.44 7.30 16.12
C SER A 626 -12.22 7.42 15.19
N SER A 627 -12.41 8.07 14.02
CA SER A 627 -11.28 8.31 13.09
C SER A 627 -10.21 9.20 13.72
N MET A 628 -10.60 10.09 14.64
CA MET A 628 -9.66 10.96 15.36
C MET A 628 -8.78 10.15 16.32
N ALA A 629 -9.36 9.17 17.03
CA ALA A 629 -8.59 8.30 17.93
C ALA A 629 -7.52 7.52 17.17
N TYR A 630 -7.84 7.02 15.98
CA TYR A 630 -6.88 6.38 15.08
C TYR A 630 -5.75 7.34 14.68
N VAL A 631 -6.09 8.54 14.20
CA VAL A 631 -5.09 9.49 13.68
C VAL A 631 -4.13 9.96 14.78
N ILE A 632 -4.64 10.37 15.94
CA ILE A 632 -3.79 10.79 17.07
C ILE A 632 -2.84 9.66 17.46
N THR A 633 -3.35 8.43 17.50
CA THR A 633 -2.55 7.26 17.84
C THR A 633 -1.49 6.98 16.78
N GLN A 634 -1.86 7.00 15.50
CA GLN A 634 -0.96 6.71 14.39
C GLN A 634 0.19 7.72 14.30
N ILE A 635 -0.10 8.99 14.56
CA ILE A 635 0.93 10.03 14.65
C ILE A 635 1.76 9.83 15.92
N GLY A 636 1.10 9.61 17.07
CA GLY A 636 1.74 9.47 18.36
C GLY A 636 2.69 8.28 18.46
N ILE A 637 2.37 7.15 17.82
CA ILE A 637 3.24 5.97 17.83
C ILE A 637 4.52 6.19 17.02
N GLU A 638 4.51 7.02 15.98
CA GLU A 638 5.69 7.29 15.14
C GLU A 638 6.68 8.25 15.81
N ILE A 639 6.20 9.23 16.60
CA ILE A 639 7.03 10.29 17.21
C ILE A 639 8.27 9.74 17.96
N PRO A 640 8.17 8.76 18.88
CA PRO A 640 9.36 8.25 19.58
C PRO A 640 10.39 7.63 18.64
N TYR A 641 9.96 6.84 17.65
CA TYR A 641 10.86 6.22 16.68
C TYR A 641 11.50 7.26 15.76
N MET A 642 10.75 8.29 15.38
CA MET A 642 11.26 9.41 14.60
C MET A 642 12.35 10.18 15.37
N ILE A 643 12.08 10.51 16.63
CA ILE A 643 13.04 11.21 17.49
C ILE A 643 14.32 10.40 17.64
N ILE A 644 14.22 9.09 17.94
CA ILE A 644 15.38 8.21 18.07
C ILE A 644 16.19 8.15 16.77
N GLN A 645 15.54 8.02 15.61
CA GLN A 645 16.22 8.01 14.31
C GLN A 645 16.99 9.31 14.05
N VAL A 646 16.36 10.46 14.31
CA VAL A 646 17.01 11.76 14.11
C VAL A 646 18.16 11.96 15.09
N PHE A 647 18.05 11.48 16.33
CA PHE A 647 19.16 11.50 17.29
C PHE A 647 20.32 10.62 16.83
N ILE A 648 20.07 9.40 16.37
CA ILE A 648 21.12 8.52 15.83
C ILE A 648 21.82 9.19 14.65
N PHE A 649 21.04 9.72 13.71
CA PHE A 649 21.57 10.40 12.54
C PHE A 649 22.42 11.62 12.91
N SER A 650 21.87 12.50 13.75
CA SER A 650 22.56 13.73 14.13
C SER A 650 23.80 13.46 14.99
N ALA A 651 23.76 12.46 15.88
CA ALA A 651 24.91 12.11 16.72
C ALA A 651 26.10 11.56 15.92
N ILE A 652 25.86 10.99 14.73
CA ILE A 652 26.90 10.49 13.84
C ILE A 652 27.34 11.57 12.86
N VAL A 653 26.39 12.12 12.09
CA VAL A 653 26.68 13.04 10.98
C VAL A 653 27.21 14.38 11.47
N TYR A 654 26.68 14.93 12.56
CA TYR A 654 27.09 16.25 13.04
C TYR A 654 28.59 16.34 13.41
N PRO A 655 29.14 15.45 14.27
CA PRO A 655 30.57 15.46 14.57
C PRO A 655 31.43 15.00 13.38
N MET A 656 30.99 14.01 12.59
CA MET A 656 31.76 13.56 11.41
C MET A 656 31.83 14.64 10.33
N ALA A 657 30.79 15.45 10.17
CA ALA A 657 30.77 16.62 9.29
C ALA A 657 31.74 17.71 9.72
N GLY A 658 32.20 17.73 10.97
CA GLY A 658 33.09 18.77 11.50
C GLY A 658 32.37 20.04 11.96
N PHE A 659 31.07 19.99 12.25
CA PHE A 659 30.36 21.14 12.80
C PHE A 659 30.80 21.48 14.23
N GLN A 660 30.62 22.75 14.61
CA GLN A 660 30.98 23.24 15.95
C GLN A 660 30.19 22.53 17.04
N LEU A 661 30.88 21.86 17.98
CA LEU A 661 30.27 21.06 19.06
C LEU A 661 29.67 21.92 20.20
N THR A 662 29.00 23.02 19.86
CA THR A 662 28.28 23.87 20.80
C THR A 662 26.87 23.33 21.02
N VAL A 663 26.45 23.21 22.28
CA VAL A 663 25.13 22.66 22.67
C VAL A 663 23.98 23.35 21.93
N THR A 664 24.01 24.68 21.83
CA THR A 664 22.96 25.46 21.15
C THR A 664 22.89 25.17 19.65
N LYS A 665 24.02 25.08 18.95
CA LYS A 665 24.06 24.80 17.50
C LYS A 665 23.62 23.38 17.20
N PHE A 666 24.04 22.43 18.01
CA PHE A 666 23.59 21.04 17.92
C PHE A 666 22.09 20.91 18.20
N PHE A 667 21.57 21.60 19.22
CA PHE A 667 20.14 21.62 19.52
C PHE A 667 19.31 22.11 18.32
N TRP A 668 19.68 23.23 17.71
CA TRP A 668 18.98 23.75 16.53
C TRP A 668 19.08 22.80 15.33
N PHE A 669 20.24 22.17 15.12
CA PHE A 669 20.41 21.16 14.09
C PHE A 669 19.43 19.99 14.27
N VAL A 670 19.40 19.39 15.48
CA VAL A 670 18.49 18.30 15.81
C VAL A 670 17.04 18.71 15.67
N LEU A 671 16.66 19.91 16.15
CA LEU A 671 15.29 20.41 16.05
C LEU A 671 14.82 20.52 14.60
N TYR A 672 15.61 21.15 13.73
CA TYR A 672 15.25 21.26 12.30
C TYR A 672 15.23 19.91 11.59
N MET A 673 16.11 18.98 11.98
CA MET A 673 16.05 17.60 11.49
C MET A 673 14.78 16.88 11.95
N ILE A 674 14.33 17.05 13.21
CA ILE A 674 13.06 16.49 13.72
C ILE A 674 11.87 17.08 12.96
N LEU A 675 11.85 18.40 12.79
CA LEU A 675 10.78 19.09 12.08
C LEU A 675 10.68 18.62 10.62
N SER A 676 11.82 18.58 9.91
CA SER A 676 11.88 18.06 8.54
C SER A 676 11.39 16.62 8.45
N PHE A 677 11.91 15.74 9.31
CA PHE A 677 11.49 14.34 9.35
C PHE A 677 9.99 14.20 9.62
N THR A 678 9.42 15.08 10.45
CA THR A 678 7.99 15.14 10.75
C THR A 678 7.16 15.53 9.53
N ASP A 679 7.57 16.55 8.79
CA ASP A 679 6.87 16.95 7.56
C ASP A 679 6.80 15.80 6.55
N TYR A 680 7.93 15.15 6.25
CA TYR A 680 7.95 14.01 5.32
C TYR A 680 7.09 12.84 5.81
N THR A 681 7.10 12.57 7.11
CA THR A 681 6.31 11.50 7.73
C THR A 681 4.81 11.78 7.60
N LEU A 682 4.38 12.96 8.05
CA LEU A 682 2.96 13.34 8.05
C LEU A 682 2.43 13.53 6.62
N TYR A 683 3.25 14.07 5.72
CA TYR A 683 2.93 14.12 4.30
C TYR A 683 2.74 12.70 3.74
N GLY A 684 3.64 11.77 4.07
CA GLY A 684 3.51 10.36 3.65
C GLY A 684 2.21 9.72 4.14
N MET A 685 1.80 10.02 5.38
CA MET A 685 0.51 9.59 5.92
C MET A 685 -0.68 10.18 5.15
N MET A 686 -0.62 11.49 4.92
CA MET A 686 -1.62 12.23 4.15
C MET A 686 -1.77 11.68 2.73
N ALA A 687 -0.65 11.42 2.03
CA ALA A 687 -0.64 10.89 0.67
C ALA A 687 -1.34 9.52 0.58
N VAL A 688 -1.07 8.61 1.53
CA VAL A 688 -1.76 7.31 1.58
C VAL A 688 -3.25 7.46 1.87
N ALA A 689 -3.64 8.41 2.71
CA ALA A 689 -5.06 8.68 2.97
C ALA A 689 -5.78 9.23 1.73
N LEU A 690 -5.13 10.15 0.99
CA LEU A 690 -5.63 10.78 -0.23
C LEU A 690 -5.63 9.85 -1.45
N ALA A 691 -4.82 8.79 -1.45
CA ALA A 691 -4.71 7.88 -2.59
C ALA A 691 -5.57 6.61 -2.45
N PRO A 692 -6.08 6.07 -3.57
CA PRO A 692 -6.77 4.78 -3.60
C PRO A 692 -5.80 3.59 -3.52
N SER A 693 -4.57 3.76 -3.97
CA SER A 693 -3.56 2.71 -4.02
C SER A 693 -2.19 3.25 -3.66
N ILE A 694 -1.29 2.36 -3.23
CA ILE A 694 0.06 2.73 -2.83
C ILE A 694 0.89 3.29 -3.99
N GLU A 695 0.67 2.80 -5.22
CA GLU A 695 1.40 3.24 -6.40
C GLU A 695 1.12 4.72 -6.72
N ILE A 696 -0.13 5.15 -6.54
CA ILE A 696 -0.53 6.56 -6.69
C ILE A 696 0.00 7.39 -5.51
N ALA A 697 -0.04 6.87 -4.29
CA ALA A 697 0.50 7.56 -3.11
C ALA A 697 2.01 7.84 -3.26
N SER A 698 2.78 6.82 -3.66
CA SER A 698 4.22 6.95 -3.88
C SER A 698 4.54 7.90 -5.03
N GLY A 699 3.78 7.80 -6.14
CA GLY A 699 3.97 8.72 -7.27
C GLY A 699 3.69 10.17 -6.89
N LEU A 700 2.57 10.44 -6.20
CA LEU A 700 2.24 11.79 -5.70
C LEU A 700 3.32 12.32 -4.74
N SER A 701 3.85 11.45 -3.87
CA SER A 701 4.91 11.83 -2.95
C SER A 701 6.18 12.21 -3.68
N PHE A 702 6.60 11.43 -4.68
CA PHE A 702 7.76 11.78 -5.50
C PHE A 702 7.56 13.09 -6.28
N LEU A 703 6.36 13.36 -6.79
CA LEU A 703 6.07 14.64 -7.43
C LEU A 703 6.29 15.81 -6.48
N ILE A 704 5.68 15.74 -5.29
CA ILE A 704 5.77 16.82 -4.30
C ILE A 704 7.20 16.96 -3.78
N PHE A 705 7.89 15.87 -3.52
CA PHE A 705 9.29 15.92 -3.06
C PHE A 705 10.21 16.49 -4.12
N MET A 706 9.95 16.26 -5.41
CA MET A 706 10.69 16.91 -6.50
C MET A 706 10.41 18.41 -6.58
N ILE A 707 9.17 18.84 -6.32
CA ILE A 707 8.85 20.26 -6.23
C ILE A 707 9.57 20.89 -5.02
N TRP A 708 9.51 20.27 -3.84
CA TRP A 708 10.26 20.71 -2.66
C TRP A 708 11.77 20.73 -2.90
N ASN A 709 12.28 19.77 -3.66
CA ASN A 709 13.70 19.72 -4.02
C ASN A 709 14.12 20.97 -4.81
N VAL A 710 13.34 21.32 -5.83
CA VAL A 710 13.58 22.44 -6.73
C VAL A 710 13.49 23.79 -6.03
N PHE A 711 12.50 23.95 -5.13
CA PHE A 711 12.24 25.20 -4.43
C PHE A 711 12.92 25.30 -3.06
N SER A 712 13.69 24.29 -2.65
CA SER A 712 14.44 24.26 -1.38
C SER A 712 15.46 25.39 -1.20
N GLY A 713 15.85 26.07 -2.29
CA GLY A 713 16.93 27.05 -2.28
C GLY A 713 18.33 26.46 -2.47
N PHE A 714 18.46 25.13 -2.55
CA PHE A 714 19.74 24.46 -2.82
C PHE A 714 20.18 24.59 -4.29
N ILE A 715 19.32 24.16 -5.22
CA ILE A 715 19.65 24.15 -6.66
C ILE A 715 19.60 25.56 -7.25
N VAL A 716 18.56 26.31 -6.91
CA VAL A 716 18.39 27.71 -7.29
C VAL A 716 18.14 28.49 -6.02
N SER A 717 19.04 29.40 -5.67
CA SER A 717 18.85 30.24 -4.48
C SER A 717 17.63 31.14 -4.64
N ARG A 718 16.99 31.53 -3.53
CA ARG A 718 15.70 32.25 -3.55
C ARG A 718 15.72 33.51 -4.41
N LYS A 719 16.80 34.29 -4.37
CA LYS A 719 16.90 35.56 -5.12
C LYS A 719 17.06 35.34 -6.62
N MET A 720 17.63 34.20 -7.02
CA MET A 720 17.80 33.79 -8.41
C MET A 720 16.54 33.17 -9.01
N MET A 721 15.55 32.83 -8.18
CA MET A 721 14.26 32.35 -8.67
C MET A 721 13.51 33.47 -9.41
N PRO A 722 12.86 33.17 -10.55
CA PRO A 722 12.00 34.11 -11.26
C PRO A 722 10.90 34.67 -10.33
N PRO A 723 10.50 35.94 -10.49
CA PRO A 723 9.55 36.59 -9.58
C PRO A 723 8.25 35.83 -9.35
N TRP A 724 7.72 35.18 -10.40
CA TRP A 724 6.47 34.41 -10.34
C TRP A 724 6.57 33.08 -9.57
N TRP A 725 7.77 32.59 -9.27
CA TRP A 725 7.99 31.36 -8.48
C TRP A 725 8.50 31.60 -7.06
N ARG A 726 8.90 32.83 -6.71
CA ARG A 726 9.46 33.15 -5.38
C ARG A 726 8.53 32.85 -4.21
N TRP A 727 7.21 32.83 -4.43
CA TRP A 727 6.24 32.47 -3.39
C TRP A 727 6.28 30.99 -3.03
N MET A 728 6.66 30.12 -3.97
CA MET A 728 6.72 28.67 -3.75
C MET A 728 7.82 28.30 -2.74
N TYR A 729 8.94 29.04 -2.73
CA TYR A 729 9.97 28.94 -1.69
C TYR A 729 9.38 29.12 -0.28
N TRP A 730 8.42 30.04 -0.13
CA TRP A 730 7.73 30.29 1.15
C TRP A 730 6.56 29.33 1.42
N ALA A 731 6.30 28.36 0.55
CA ALA A 731 5.33 27.29 0.75
C ALA A 731 6.00 25.90 0.86
N ASP A 732 7.34 25.88 0.91
CA ASP A 732 8.14 24.67 0.80
C ASP A 732 8.83 24.31 2.13
N PRO A 733 8.48 23.18 2.77
CA PRO A 733 9.13 22.74 4.01
C PRO A 733 10.61 22.41 3.86
N ALA A 734 11.05 21.96 2.67
CA ALA A 734 12.46 21.72 2.42
C ALA A 734 13.25 23.03 2.45
N ALA A 735 12.68 24.10 1.89
CA ALA A 735 13.28 25.44 1.93
C ALA A 735 13.45 25.94 3.36
N TRP A 736 12.42 25.78 4.19
CA TRP A 736 12.47 26.17 5.60
C TRP A 736 13.45 25.33 6.42
N THR A 737 13.60 24.05 6.07
CA THR A 737 14.59 23.18 6.71
C THR A 737 16.01 23.64 6.38
N VAL A 738 16.30 23.84 5.09
CA VAL A 738 17.60 24.34 4.62
C VAL A 738 17.90 25.70 5.26
N TYR A 739 16.91 26.60 5.30
CA TYR A 739 17.01 27.89 5.97
C TYR A 739 17.44 27.76 7.42
N GLY A 740 16.72 26.94 8.20
CA GLY A 740 16.96 26.75 9.62
C GLY A 740 18.31 26.12 9.92
N LEU A 741 18.68 25.09 9.17
CA LEU A 741 19.97 24.43 9.31
C LEU A 741 21.12 25.40 8.97
N MET A 742 21.04 26.10 7.83
CA MET A 742 22.09 27.04 7.43
C MET A 742 22.25 28.19 8.43
N PHE A 743 21.15 28.87 8.77
CA PHE A 743 21.21 30.04 9.64
C PHE A 743 21.63 29.66 11.08
N SER A 744 21.21 28.51 11.59
CA SER A 744 21.62 28.06 12.92
C SER A 744 23.10 27.67 13.03
N GLN A 745 23.72 27.21 11.94
CA GLN A 745 25.13 26.82 11.95
C GLN A 745 26.07 27.98 11.61
N LEU A 746 25.66 28.87 10.69
CA LEU A 746 26.52 29.91 10.11
C LEU A 746 26.07 31.36 10.38
N GLY A 747 24.87 31.59 10.92
CA GLY A 747 24.30 32.94 11.07
C GLY A 747 25.07 33.85 12.04
N ASP A 748 25.83 33.25 12.97
CA ASP A 748 26.73 33.93 13.91
C ASP A 748 28.19 33.96 13.44
N CYS A 749 28.51 33.36 12.29
CA CYS A 749 29.87 33.30 11.76
C CYS A 749 30.30 34.66 11.17
N THR A 750 31.33 35.26 11.78
CA THR A 750 31.92 36.54 11.35
C THR A 750 33.17 36.38 10.51
N GLU A 751 33.58 35.14 10.19
CA GLU A 751 34.73 34.88 9.33
C GLU A 751 34.50 35.48 7.93
N LEU A 752 35.59 35.97 7.32
CA LEU A 752 35.57 36.50 5.96
C LEU A 752 35.76 35.34 4.99
N ILE A 753 34.89 35.27 3.99
CA ILE A 753 35.01 34.32 2.89
C ILE A 753 35.47 35.00 1.62
N HIS A 754 36.28 34.27 0.85
CA HIS A 754 36.68 34.66 -0.48
C HIS A 754 35.59 34.27 -1.50
N VAL A 755 35.08 35.27 -2.22
CA VAL A 755 34.12 35.11 -3.30
C VAL A 755 34.77 35.59 -4.60
N PRO A 756 34.92 34.74 -5.63
CA PRO A 756 35.57 35.12 -6.88
C PRO A 756 34.94 36.37 -7.51
N GLY A 757 35.74 37.41 -7.72
CA GLY A 757 35.30 38.67 -8.33
C GLY A 757 34.61 39.66 -7.38
N GLN A 758 34.53 39.36 -6.08
CA GLN A 758 34.04 40.26 -5.05
C GLN A 758 35.10 40.44 -3.94
N PRO A 759 35.08 41.55 -3.18
CA PRO A 759 35.91 41.66 -1.99
C PRO A 759 35.50 40.60 -0.96
N ASP A 760 36.46 40.19 -0.13
CA ASP A 760 36.20 39.27 0.97
C ASP A 760 35.12 39.88 1.89
N GLN A 761 34.11 39.07 2.18
CA GLN A 761 32.90 39.51 2.87
C GLN A 761 32.58 38.55 4.01
N PRO A 762 31.90 39.01 5.07
CA PRO A 762 31.52 38.12 6.16
C PRO A 762 30.51 37.07 5.67
N VAL A 763 30.61 35.84 6.16
CA VAL A 763 29.70 34.72 5.82
C VAL A 763 28.24 35.15 5.92
N ARG A 764 27.88 35.88 6.99
CA ARG A 764 26.52 36.38 7.19
C ARG A 764 26.00 37.24 6.03
N LEU A 765 26.83 38.14 5.49
CA LEU A 765 26.43 38.97 4.35
C LEU A 765 26.16 38.10 3.13
N PHE A 766 27.00 37.08 2.88
CA PHE A 766 26.78 36.13 1.79
C PHE A 766 25.47 35.32 1.96
N LEU A 767 25.14 34.88 3.18
CA LEU A 767 23.86 34.21 3.46
C LEU A 767 22.66 35.12 3.15
N GLU A 768 22.73 36.39 3.55
CA GLU A 768 21.65 37.37 3.37
C GLU A 768 21.54 37.88 1.91
N GLU A 769 22.68 38.12 1.25
CA GLU A 769 22.78 38.70 -0.08
C GLU A 769 22.61 37.68 -1.20
N TYR A 770 23.26 36.52 -1.11
CA TYR A 770 23.24 35.52 -2.18
C TYR A 770 22.14 34.46 -1.96
N LEU A 771 22.11 33.83 -0.78
CA LEU A 771 21.11 32.80 -0.45
C LEU A 771 19.75 33.41 -0.06
N GLY A 772 19.73 34.65 0.41
CA GLY A 772 18.51 35.35 0.85
C GLY A 772 18.06 34.99 2.27
N LEU A 773 18.92 34.41 3.10
CA LEU A 773 18.60 33.98 4.45
C LEU A 773 18.78 35.13 5.44
N GLN A 774 17.70 35.73 5.95
CA GLN A 774 17.74 36.92 6.82
C GLN A 774 17.46 36.58 8.29
N GLY A 775 18.24 37.08 9.23
CA GLY A 775 18.04 36.71 10.64
C GLY A 775 16.63 36.93 11.19
N ASP A 776 15.96 37.99 10.75
CA ASP A 776 14.63 38.40 11.24
C ASP A 776 13.53 37.36 11.00
N TYR A 777 13.65 36.54 9.96
CA TYR A 777 12.65 35.51 9.66
C TYR A 777 12.91 34.16 10.34
N PHE A 778 14.04 33.99 11.05
CA PHE A 778 14.41 32.68 11.61
C PHE A 778 13.31 32.09 12.50
N ILE A 779 12.81 32.87 13.47
CA ILE A 779 11.73 32.44 14.38
C ILE A 779 10.42 32.21 13.62
N LEU A 780 10.09 33.09 12.67
CA LEU A 780 8.90 32.97 11.85
C LEU A 780 8.91 31.66 11.05
N VAL A 781 10.04 31.33 10.42
CA VAL A 781 10.24 30.09 9.65
C VAL A 781 10.06 28.88 10.56
N THR A 782 10.60 28.89 11.79
CA THR A 782 10.39 27.79 12.75
C THR A 782 8.90 27.59 13.08
N VAL A 783 8.16 28.68 13.31
CA VAL A 783 6.72 28.61 13.63
C VAL A 783 5.91 28.10 12.43
N LEU A 784 6.22 28.57 11.23
CA LEU A 784 5.55 28.12 9.99
C LEU A 784 5.80 26.63 9.72
N HIS A 785 7.02 26.15 10.00
CA HIS A 785 7.39 24.75 9.87
C HIS A 785 6.52 23.85 10.76
N ILE A 786 6.38 24.21 12.05
CA ILE A 786 5.48 23.50 13.00
C ILE A 786 4.02 23.56 12.53
N ALA A 787 3.56 24.73 12.06
CA ALA A 787 2.19 24.91 11.60
C ALA A 787 1.87 24.03 10.36
N LEU A 788 2.82 23.86 9.45
CA LEU A 788 2.65 23.02 8.26
C LEU A 788 2.61 21.52 8.62
N SER A 789 3.48 21.06 9.51
CA SER A 789 3.39 19.72 10.09
C SER A 789 1.98 19.45 10.64
N MET A 790 1.43 20.40 11.42
CA MET A 790 0.08 20.29 11.95
C MET A 790 -1.00 20.26 10.85
N LEU A 791 -0.83 21.05 9.78
CA LEU A 791 -1.72 21.04 8.62
C LEU A 791 -1.74 19.67 7.93
N PHE A 792 -0.59 19.03 7.71
CA PHE A 792 -0.55 17.67 7.15
C PHE A 792 -1.30 16.66 8.03
N GLY A 793 -1.15 16.76 9.36
CA GLY A 793 -1.92 15.94 10.31
C GLY A 793 -3.45 16.16 10.19
N ILE A 794 -3.89 17.41 10.04
CA ILE A 794 -5.32 17.75 9.87
C ILE A 794 -5.85 17.20 8.54
N VAL A 795 -5.12 17.39 7.44
CA VAL A 795 -5.52 16.88 6.12
C VAL A 795 -5.55 15.35 6.11
N PHE A 796 -4.60 14.69 6.79
CA PHE A 796 -4.64 13.24 6.99
C PHE A 796 -5.92 12.79 7.69
N TYR A 797 -6.33 13.48 8.77
CA TYR A 797 -7.59 13.20 9.46
C TYR A 797 -8.82 13.39 8.58
N ILE A 798 -8.93 14.52 7.87
CA ILE A 798 -10.06 14.80 6.98
C ILE A 798 -10.12 13.74 5.88
N SER A 799 -8.97 13.44 5.26
CA SER A 799 -8.86 12.48 4.17
C SER A 799 -9.28 11.08 4.61
N ILE A 800 -8.75 10.56 5.72
CA ILE A 800 -9.09 9.20 6.15
C ILE A 800 -10.54 9.08 6.63
N LYS A 801 -11.11 10.17 7.15
CA LYS A 801 -12.51 10.22 7.61
C LYS A 801 -13.50 10.22 6.45
N TYR A 802 -13.25 11.02 5.42
CA TYR A 802 -14.24 11.29 4.36
C TYR A 802 -13.94 10.58 3.03
N LEU A 803 -12.66 10.36 2.68
CA LEU A 803 -12.29 9.69 1.44
C LEU A 803 -12.25 8.18 1.63
N LYS A 804 -13.36 7.50 1.31
CA LYS A 804 -13.44 6.04 1.28
C LYS A 804 -13.20 5.54 -0.15
N PHE A 805 -11.96 5.13 -0.43
CA PHE A 805 -11.60 4.57 -1.74
C PHE A 805 -12.01 3.11 -1.93
N HIS A 806 -12.28 2.38 -0.86
CA HIS A 806 -12.87 1.05 -0.96
C HIS A 806 -14.33 1.22 -1.39
N ARG A 807 -14.55 1.18 -2.71
CA ARG A 807 -15.88 1.01 -3.29
C ARG A 807 -16.30 -0.43 -3.00
N ARG A 808 -17.29 -0.59 -2.11
CA ARG A 808 -18.14 -1.77 -2.09
C ARG A 808 -19.27 -1.60 -3.08
#